data_AF-A0A673FYA6-F1
#
_entry.id   AF-A0A673FYA6-F1
#
_cell.length_a   1.000
_cell.length_b   1.000
_cell.length_c   1.000
_cell.angle_alpha   90.00
_cell.angle_beta   90.00
_cell.angle_gamma   90.00
#
_symmetry.space_group_name_H-M   'P 1'
#
loop_
_entity.id
_entity.type
_entity.pdbx_description
1 polymer ?
#
loop_
_entity_poly.entity_id
_entity_poly.type
_entity_poly.pdbx_seq_one_letter_code
_entity_poly.pdbx_strand_id
1 'polypeptide(L)'
;MRVELSLVCVALMCVFKQTNSCLIISEVNCDNPKLDTQEFVELYYEGTNPTSLDGYTLVFYNGKVDSAYRVIDLSGHHTDQQGFFIVGSSELTPRPAISLPSNSVQNGPDAIALYGPNWVPVGEGGLVSGVGLLDAVVYTSRRSVDGADGLASVLTPGSVPYVEDEAALEGDESIQRCWQSENLWTFYTGPPTPAWVNHCPVGMATGSYSLVLYDVTTDLISTSVEFIAKEPGIFAVPVNTASLSEKNSAAFALYKGPASDFPKDGPLSHEQPIDAFVYGDSAHMPSDNLTETLIPGRKAFILTDSFLTAGLHASRCGVAEWTRDPGLLVARPRSPGKPNDCIWFQSCPLNMTSFTKSGRIQPPIHSDVDFLLNEINTDSPGGAEDEEFIELWHPSGFRMSLDFIWLVMINGHTGMVYYELELNGYYTDDDGYFLIGSSKVGPDIRIPSNTIQNGPDAIVLYRSKSPPSKEGPNTPRNGLLDAVVYRTRGSDKTVSELTEALTPGQLPLLEDINALPADETLSRCETERLNLNAFRVTSPTPRKQNNCPPKPTIPSPPEGLVINEWGKTSGVNQSQESLFVELTGPPSTPLNGLVLVFFGEDATELNVPIAGSTGSDGLYLVANDSRADQGLPALGHLGAVLLCFEPSGSGFCGSDSRHLDWLVFSDDPKLQRLLQHNMTRFVYTLFSGDSLSRCASDGPVLWIASQPTPRLPNRCPSPAFSSSADLCLQPENNNWQSGSGNCTQEEFAGLLEQLCNCGISSLHVKGVKVSCEAGRLYSQGSVLAVSDQQRERITEILNHNKLSCSAEQGRQVHGAGSSVALVVAALLLFALGAALFVYLYKKRRPADYLSMQLSEQAETPLEL
;
A
#
# COMPACT_ATOMS: atom_id res chain seq x y z
N MET A 1 19.14 53.67 -2.29
CA MET A 1 19.17 52.74 -1.14
C MET A 1 18.84 51.35 -1.65
N ARG A 2 19.87 50.55 -1.92
CA ARG A 2 19.85 49.18 -2.45
C ARG A 2 20.73 48.33 -1.54
N VAL A 3 20.30 48.13 -0.31
CA VAL A 3 20.77 47.13 0.68
C VAL A 3 19.62 47.09 1.67
N GLU A 4 19.18 45.91 2.13
CA GLU A 4 18.16 45.64 3.18
C GLU A 4 17.02 44.69 2.75
N LEU A 5 16.91 44.30 1.47
CA LEU A 5 15.94 43.27 1.05
C LEU A 5 16.54 41.86 0.87
N SER A 6 17.87 41.72 0.88
CA SER A 6 18.54 40.42 0.68
C SER A 6 18.85 39.65 1.97
N LEU A 7 18.73 40.26 3.17
CA LEU A 7 19.11 39.58 4.41
C LEU A 7 17.98 38.74 5.02
N VAL A 8 16.72 39.06 4.74
CA VAL A 8 15.56 38.36 5.32
C VAL A 8 15.27 37.04 4.59
N CYS A 9 15.62 36.91 3.30
CA CYS A 9 15.51 35.65 2.56
C CYS A 9 16.61 34.62 2.88
N VAL A 10 17.74 35.04 3.47
CA VAL A 10 18.84 34.11 3.82
C VAL A 10 18.59 33.44 5.18
N ALA A 11 17.83 34.07 6.08
CA ALA A 11 17.51 33.48 7.39
C ALA A 11 16.30 32.50 7.37
N LEU A 12 15.48 32.51 6.30
CA LEU A 12 14.36 31.58 6.11
C LEU A 12 14.68 30.44 5.12
N MET A 13 15.97 30.27 4.80
CA MET A 13 16.53 29.15 4.02
C MET A 13 17.35 28.19 4.90
N CYS A 14 17.12 28.18 6.21
CA CYS A 14 17.21 26.92 6.97
C CYS A 14 16.03 26.05 6.58
N VAL A 15 16.06 25.60 5.31
CA VAL A 15 15.45 24.35 4.91
C VAL A 15 15.94 23.34 5.95
N PHE A 16 15.02 22.74 6.69
CA PHE A 16 15.32 21.50 7.39
C PHE A 16 15.95 20.62 6.33
N LYS A 17 17.29 20.47 6.36
CA LYS A 17 17.93 19.36 5.68
C LYS A 17 17.31 18.16 6.37
N GLN A 18 16.30 17.57 5.75
CA GLN A 18 15.88 16.24 6.07
C GLN A 18 17.05 15.36 5.64
N THR A 19 18.01 15.21 6.56
CA THR A 19 18.98 14.14 6.50
C THR A 19 18.13 12.90 6.63
N ASN A 20 17.96 12.15 5.53
CA ASN A 20 17.37 10.82 5.60
C ASN A 20 18.24 10.02 6.56
N SER A 21 17.73 9.84 7.77
CA SER A 21 18.40 9.21 8.90
C SER A 21 18.39 7.71 8.67
N CYS A 22 19.56 7.12 8.48
CA CYS A 22 19.71 5.70 8.23
C CYS A 22 20.06 4.97 9.52
N LEU A 23 19.02 4.46 10.18
CA LEU A 23 19.13 3.63 11.38
C LEU A 23 18.75 2.19 11.00
N ILE A 24 19.66 1.24 11.22
CA ILE A 24 19.50 -0.17 10.85
C ILE A 24 19.79 -1.09 12.04
N ILE A 25 19.32 -2.34 11.98
CA ILE A 25 19.69 -3.43 12.88
C ILE A 25 21.05 -3.98 12.43
N SER A 26 22.09 -3.80 13.23
CA SER A 26 23.47 -4.22 12.94
C SER A 26 23.71 -5.68 13.30
N GLU A 27 23.28 -6.07 14.50
CA GLU A 27 23.61 -7.36 15.10
C GLU A 27 22.52 -7.79 16.09
N VAL A 28 22.23 -9.09 16.13
CA VAL A 28 21.32 -9.71 17.10
C VAL A 28 21.95 -10.96 17.67
N ASN A 29 21.93 -11.08 19.00
CA ASN A 29 22.29 -12.29 19.73
C ASN A 29 21.08 -12.63 20.63
N CYS A 30 20.43 -13.76 20.37
CA CYS A 30 19.18 -14.15 21.04
C CYS A 30 19.27 -15.46 21.83
N ASP A 31 20.35 -16.23 21.71
CA ASP A 31 20.62 -17.49 22.37
C ASP A 31 22.07 -17.47 22.90
N ASN A 32 22.27 -17.55 24.21
CA ASN A 32 23.62 -17.61 24.78
C ASN A 32 23.96 -19.00 25.31
N PRO A 33 25.25 -19.38 25.33
CA PRO A 33 25.70 -20.61 25.97
C PRO A 33 25.21 -20.71 27.42
N LYS A 34 24.44 -21.77 27.70
CA LYS A 34 23.85 -22.10 29.01
C LYS A 34 22.73 -21.19 29.49
N LEU A 35 23.03 -19.93 29.81
CA LEU A 35 22.08 -18.99 30.42
C LEU A 35 22.06 -17.69 29.62
N ASP A 36 20.86 -17.32 29.17
CA ASP A 36 20.58 -16.10 28.40
C ASP A 36 20.75 -14.86 29.28
N THR A 37 21.99 -14.38 29.34
CA THR A 37 22.46 -13.30 30.22
C THR A 37 23.13 -12.17 29.45
N GLN A 38 23.40 -12.39 28.17
CA GLN A 38 24.11 -11.49 27.26
C GLN A 38 23.35 -11.28 25.94
N GLU A 39 22.06 -11.60 25.85
CA GLU A 39 21.27 -11.33 24.64
C GLU A 39 21.24 -9.83 24.32
N PHE A 40 21.28 -9.47 23.03
CA PHE A 40 21.18 -8.07 22.62
C PHE A 40 20.70 -7.88 21.19
N VAL A 41 20.26 -6.65 20.94
CA VAL A 41 20.02 -6.05 19.63
C VAL A 41 20.86 -4.80 19.55
N GLU A 42 21.66 -4.70 18.50
CA GLU A 42 22.45 -3.52 18.19
C GLU A 42 21.86 -2.80 16.99
N LEU A 43 21.67 -1.50 17.14
CA LEU A 43 21.35 -0.58 16.05
C LEU A 43 22.59 0.21 15.64
N TYR A 44 22.64 0.57 14.37
CA TYR A 44 23.69 1.42 13.84
C TYR A 44 23.12 2.60 13.05
N TYR A 45 23.67 3.80 13.28
CA TYR A 45 23.33 5.02 12.57
C TYR A 45 24.52 5.59 11.78
N GLU A 46 24.26 5.96 10.52
CA GLU A 46 25.22 6.62 9.65
C GLU A 46 25.36 8.12 9.95
N GLY A 47 26.31 8.48 10.82
CA GLY A 47 26.65 9.87 11.10
C GLY A 47 27.94 10.06 11.87
N THR A 48 28.56 11.24 11.72
CA THR A 48 29.77 11.61 12.47
C THR A 48 29.49 12.14 13.88
N ASN A 49 28.22 12.14 14.30
CA ASN A 49 27.76 12.59 15.60
C ASN A 49 26.70 11.63 16.17
N PRO A 50 26.63 11.49 17.51
CA PRO A 50 25.49 10.90 18.21
C PRO A 50 24.17 11.40 17.64
N THR A 51 23.28 10.49 17.26
CA THR A 51 22.00 10.83 16.63
C THR A 51 20.85 10.45 17.53
N SER A 52 19.88 11.36 17.64
CA SER A 52 18.67 11.15 18.43
C SER A 52 17.83 10.02 17.82
N LEU A 53 17.34 9.16 18.69
CA LEU A 53 16.44 8.06 18.35
C LEU A 53 14.96 8.39 18.66
N ASP A 54 14.65 9.68 18.82
CA ASP A 54 13.28 10.15 19.09
C ASP A 54 12.27 9.68 18.03
N GLY A 55 11.20 9.05 18.50
CA GLY A 55 10.12 8.50 17.67
C GLY A 55 10.40 7.10 17.11
N TYR A 56 11.63 6.60 17.17
CA TYR A 56 11.91 5.22 16.74
C TYR A 56 11.43 4.22 17.78
N THR A 57 10.92 3.07 17.32
CA THR A 57 10.45 1.99 18.19
C THR A 57 11.07 0.67 17.76
N LEU A 58 11.57 -0.09 18.72
CA LEU A 58 12.06 -1.45 18.53
C LEU A 58 11.01 -2.44 19.04
N VAL A 59 10.56 -3.37 18.20
CA VAL A 59 9.49 -4.33 18.51
C VAL A 59 10.02 -5.75 18.37
N PHE A 60 9.69 -6.59 19.34
CA PHE A 60 10.04 -8.00 19.37
C PHE A 60 8.76 -8.83 19.21
N TYR A 61 8.75 -9.72 18.22
CA TYR A 61 7.59 -10.52 17.82
C TYR A 61 7.80 -11.98 18.15
N ASN A 62 6.74 -12.63 18.64
CA ASN A 62 6.74 -14.06 18.90
C ASN A 62 6.26 -14.81 17.65
N GLY A 63 7.08 -15.70 17.10
CA GLY A 63 6.76 -16.39 15.83
C GLY A 63 5.76 -17.53 15.95
N LYS A 64 5.38 -17.95 17.16
CA LYS A 64 4.30 -18.93 17.36
C LYS A 64 2.91 -18.33 17.23
N VAL A 65 2.78 -17.04 17.50
CA VAL A 65 1.48 -16.33 17.53
C VAL A 65 1.48 -15.05 16.67
N ASP A 66 2.55 -14.78 15.94
CA ASP A 66 2.76 -13.60 15.10
C ASP A 66 2.38 -12.27 15.77
N SER A 67 2.72 -12.14 17.07
CA SER A 67 2.34 -10.97 17.88
C SER A 67 3.50 -10.39 18.69
N ALA A 68 3.46 -9.08 18.90
CA ALA A 68 4.50 -8.35 19.62
C ALA A 68 4.51 -8.77 21.09
N TYR A 69 5.61 -9.31 21.61
CA TYR A 69 5.76 -9.62 23.03
C TYR A 69 6.51 -8.52 23.79
N ARG A 70 7.19 -7.62 23.09
CA ARG A 70 7.88 -6.48 23.70
C ARG A 70 8.00 -5.32 22.74
N VAL A 71 7.80 -4.11 23.26
CA VAL A 71 7.90 -2.85 22.51
C VAL A 71 8.75 -1.86 23.29
N ILE A 72 9.81 -1.34 22.68
CA ILE A 72 10.76 -0.42 23.29
C ILE A 72 10.76 0.90 22.52
N ASP A 73 10.28 1.95 23.17
CA ASP A 73 10.40 3.33 22.69
C ASP A 73 11.84 3.81 22.90
N LEU A 74 12.47 4.28 21.83
CA LEU A 74 13.85 4.77 21.83
C LEU A 74 13.95 6.27 22.11
N SER A 75 12.83 6.94 22.39
CA SER A 75 12.80 8.37 22.66
C SER A 75 13.64 8.77 23.88
N GLY A 76 14.40 9.85 23.73
CA GLY A 76 15.38 10.34 24.69
C GLY A 76 16.75 9.68 24.60
N HIS A 77 16.92 8.64 23.79
CA HIS A 77 18.21 7.97 23.57
C HIS A 77 18.94 8.49 22.34
N HIS A 78 20.26 8.26 22.32
CA HIS A 78 21.14 8.63 21.22
C HIS A 78 22.11 7.49 20.93
N THR A 79 22.53 7.35 19.67
CA THR A 79 23.68 6.52 19.32
C THR A 79 24.97 7.06 19.94
N ASP A 80 26.00 6.22 20.04
CA ASP A 80 27.31 6.63 20.54
C ASP A 80 28.11 7.44 19.49
N GLN A 81 29.38 7.75 19.80
CA GLN A 81 30.24 8.52 18.88
C GLN A 81 30.63 7.74 17.62
N GLN A 82 30.52 6.41 17.68
CA GLN A 82 30.81 5.49 16.59
C GLN A 82 29.54 5.16 15.78
N GLY A 83 28.35 5.55 16.26
CA GLY A 83 27.06 5.33 15.62
C GLY A 83 26.27 4.14 16.16
N PHE A 84 26.77 3.42 17.17
CA PHE A 84 26.12 2.23 17.73
C PHE A 84 25.14 2.56 18.85
N PHE A 85 24.10 1.72 18.98
CA PHE A 85 23.16 1.76 20.09
C PHE A 85 22.72 0.35 20.46
N ILE A 86 22.95 -0.04 21.71
CA ILE A 86 22.72 -1.41 22.16
C ILE A 86 21.56 -1.47 23.15
N VAL A 87 20.64 -2.39 22.89
CA VAL A 87 19.56 -2.82 23.78
C VAL A 87 19.78 -4.28 24.12
N GLY A 88 19.93 -4.63 25.39
CA GLY A 88 20.29 -6.02 25.72
C GLY A 88 20.39 -6.30 27.21
N SER A 89 20.73 -7.53 27.55
CA SER A 89 20.82 -8.04 28.91
C SER A 89 21.89 -7.34 29.74
N SER A 90 21.65 -7.18 31.04
CA SER A 90 22.49 -6.35 31.92
C SER A 90 23.92 -6.85 32.14
N GLU A 91 24.21 -8.12 31.82
CA GLU A 91 25.56 -8.71 31.95
C GLU A 91 26.40 -8.57 30.67
N LEU A 92 25.83 -8.06 29.56
CA LEU A 92 26.56 -7.80 28.33
C LEU A 92 27.66 -6.75 28.55
N THR A 93 28.82 -6.98 27.94
CA THR A 93 29.93 -6.04 27.89
C THR A 93 30.26 -5.70 26.43
N PRO A 94 30.24 -4.40 26.03
CA PRO A 94 29.95 -3.22 26.83
C PRO A 94 28.49 -3.16 27.31
N ARG A 95 28.25 -2.41 28.40
CA ARG A 95 26.93 -2.32 29.02
C ARG A 95 25.91 -1.68 28.05
N PRO A 96 24.75 -2.31 27.80
CA PRO A 96 23.70 -1.76 26.94
C PRO A 96 23.18 -0.41 27.40
N ALA A 97 22.82 0.44 26.44
CA ALA A 97 22.20 1.74 26.70
C ALA A 97 20.80 1.58 27.31
N ILE A 98 20.06 0.55 26.88
CA ILE A 98 18.84 0.07 27.52
C ILE A 98 19.10 -1.35 28.04
N SER A 99 19.14 -1.50 29.37
CA SER A 99 19.35 -2.80 30.02
C SER A 99 18.03 -3.57 30.16
N LEU A 100 18.01 -4.81 29.68
CA LEU A 100 16.92 -5.75 29.80
C LEU A 100 17.23 -6.78 30.90
N PRO A 101 16.20 -7.34 31.56
CA PRO A 101 16.36 -8.56 32.37
C PRO A 101 16.85 -9.74 31.52
N SER A 102 17.56 -10.69 32.11
CA SER A 102 17.93 -11.97 31.46
C SER A 102 16.72 -12.71 30.85
N ASN A 103 16.90 -13.40 29.73
CA ASN A 103 15.84 -14.09 28.96
C ASN A 103 14.76 -13.13 28.43
N SER A 104 15.16 -11.92 28.05
CA SER A 104 14.25 -10.92 27.52
C SER A 104 14.07 -10.99 26.01
N VAL A 105 15.10 -11.48 25.31
CA VAL A 105 15.06 -11.72 23.88
C VAL A 105 14.82 -13.21 23.74
N GLN A 106 13.68 -13.59 23.17
CA GLN A 106 13.36 -15.00 22.99
C GLN A 106 14.25 -15.60 21.89
N ASN A 107 14.68 -16.85 22.06
CA ASN A 107 15.66 -17.55 21.21
C ASN A 107 15.06 -18.02 19.86
N GLY A 108 13.81 -17.68 19.56
CA GLY A 108 13.17 -18.01 18.29
C GLY A 108 12.36 -19.32 18.30
N PRO A 109 11.51 -19.55 17.27
CA PRO A 109 11.35 -18.75 16.06
C PRO A 109 10.63 -17.43 16.31
N ASP A 110 11.29 -16.29 16.07
CA ASP A 110 10.84 -14.94 16.48
C ASP A 110 11.40 -13.87 15.53
N ALA A 111 11.05 -12.60 15.75
CA ALA A 111 11.59 -11.49 14.97
C ALA A 111 11.81 -10.22 15.78
N ILE A 112 12.73 -9.39 15.31
CA ILE A 112 12.97 -8.04 15.81
C ILE A 112 12.79 -7.07 14.66
N ALA A 113 12.01 -6.03 14.87
CA ALA A 113 11.67 -5.03 13.88
C ALA A 113 11.87 -3.61 14.42
N LEU A 114 12.45 -2.75 13.60
CA LEU A 114 12.67 -1.33 13.84
C LEU A 114 11.64 -0.53 13.06
N TYR A 115 10.90 0.35 13.74
CA TYR A 115 9.88 1.23 13.14
C TYR A 115 10.30 2.69 13.22
N GLY A 116 9.92 3.46 12.20
CA GLY A 116 10.26 4.87 12.06
C GLY A 116 9.36 5.84 12.86
N PRO A 117 9.78 7.12 12.97
CA PRO A 117 9.16 8.14 13.84
C PRO A 117 7.75 8.62 13.48
N ASN A 118 7.22 8.23 12.32
CA ASN A 118 5.88 8.64 11.85
C ASN A 118 4.82 7.55 12.05
N TRP A 119 5.15 6.47 12.75
CA TRP A 119 4.29 5.32 12.92
C TRP A 119 3.72 5.22 14.34
N VAL A 120 2.48 4.78 14.45
CA VAL A 120 1.85 4.50 15.75
C VAL A 120 2.38 3.14 16.23
N PRO A 121 3.02 3.04 17.41
CA PRO A 121 3.60 1.79 17.87
C PRO A 121 2.58 0.66 17.88
N VAL A 122 2.95 -0.51 17.34
CA VAL A 122 2.24 -1.75 17.62
C VAL A 122 2.33 -1.97 19.12
N GLY A 123 1.19 -2.10 19.81
CA GLY A 123 1.19 -2.39 21.24
C GLY A 123 1.61 -3.83 21.51
N GLU A 124 2.09 -4.13 22.73
CA GLU A 124 2.30 -5.51 23.15
C GLU A 124 0.99 -6.32 23.03
N GLY A 125 1.07 -7.53 22.50
CA GLY A 125 -0.05 -8.37 22.09
C GLY A 125 -0.65 -8.03 20.73
N GLY A 126 -0.22 -6.95 20.08
CA GLY A 126 -0.64 -6.58 18.72
C GLY A 126 -0.05 -7.52 17.66
N LEU A 127 -0.78 -7.72 16.56
CA LEU A 127 -0.32 -8.54 15.43
C LEU A 127 0.87 -7.88 14.72
N VAL A 128 1.69 -8.71 14.07
CA VAL A 128 2.79 -8.27 13.20
C VAL A 128 2.29 -7.33 12.11
N SER A 129 3.09 -6.30 11.80
CA SER A 129 2.75 -5.30 10.78
C SER A 129 3.99 -4.83 10.03
N GLY A 130 3.93 -4.82 8.70
CA GLY A 130 4.96 -4.19 7.87
C GLY A 130 4.82 -2.66 7.74
N VAL A 131 3.74 -2.08 8.28
CA VAL A 131 3.48 -0.64 8.12
C VAL A 131 4.41 0.17 9.03
N GLY A 132 5.12 1.14 8.45
CA GLY A 132 6.10 1.96 9.17
C GLY A 132 7.41 1.25 9.50
N LEU A 133 7.57 0.01 9.00
CA LEU A 133 8.78 -0.79 9.17
C LEU A 133 9.97 -0.12 8.47
N LEU A 134 11.09 -0.04 9.17
CA LEU A 134 12.35 0.49 8.66
C LEU A 134 13.36 -0.63 8.39
N ASP A 135 13.47 -1.59 9.31
CA ASP A 135 14.37 -2.74 9.19
C ASP A 135 13.87 -3.89 10.08
N ALA A 136 14.19 -5.14 9.72
CA ALA A 136 13.80 -6.31 10.49
C ALA A 136 14.77 -7.48 10.31
N VAL A 137 14.78 -8.36 11.32
CA VAL A 137 15.41 -9.67 11.28
C VAL A 137 14.45 -10.70 11.86
N VAL A 138 14.22 -11.76 11.09
CA VAL A 138 13.47 -12.95 11.53
C VAL A 138 14.49 -14.05 11.77
N TYR A 139 14.40 -14.73 12.91
CA TYR A 139 15.40 -15.69 13.35
C TYR A 139 14.77 -16.90 14.03
N THR A 140 15.53 -17.99 14.11
CA THR A 140 15.09 -19.29 14.62
C THR A 140 16.25 -20.05 15.24
N SER A 141 15.96 -21.05 16.07
CA SER A 141 16.97 -21.97 16.61
C SER A 141 16.89 -23.34 15.92
N ARG A 142 17.97 -24.14 15.94
CA ARG A 142 17.93 -25.50 15.37
C ARG A 142 17.00 -26.47 16.12
N ARG A 143 16.61 -26.11 17.35
CA ARG A 143 15.75 -26.92 18.22
C ARG A 143 14.26 -26.67 17.99
N SER A 144 13.90 -25.63 17.24
CA SER A 144 12.49 -25.32 16.94
C SER A 144 11.93 -26.27 15.88
N VAL A 145 10.74 -26.81 16.15
CA VAL A 145 10.00 -27.68 15.21
C VAL A 145 9.05 -26.86 14.35
N ASP A 146 8.62 -25.70 14.84
CA ASP A 146 7.74 -24.74 14.15
C ASP A 146 8.58 -23.63 13.48
N GLY A 147 8.16 -23.14 12.31
CA GLY A 147 8.82 -22.04 11.58
C GLY A 147 8.19 -20.67 11.86
N ALA A 148 8.92 -19.58 11.55
CA ALA A 148 8.44 -18.20 11.66
C ALA A 148 7.78 -17.68 10.36
N ASP A 149 7.09 -18.54 9.61
CA ASP A 149 6.64 -18.23 8.23
C ASP A 149 5.68 -17.02 8.20
N GLY A 150 4.83 -16.87 9.22
CA GLY A 150 3.94 -15.72 9.41
C GLY A 150 4.74 -14.41 9.54
N LEU A 151 5.68 -14.36 10.48
CA LEU A 151 6.59 -13.22 10.64
C LEU A 151 7.44 -12.95 9.39
N ALA A 152 8.00 -13.99 8.77
CA ALA A 152 8.83 -13.87 7.57
C ALA A 152 8.04 -13.30 6.39
N SER A 153 6.78 -13.70 6.21
CA SER A 153 5.92 -13.19 5.14
C SER A 153 5.62 -11.69 5.28
N VAL A 154 5.64 -11.15 6.49
CA VAL A 154 5.30 -9.74 6.78
C VAL A 154 6.54 -8.85 6.92
N LEU A 155 7.55 -9.30 7.67
CA LEU A 155 8.72 -8.49 8.04
C LEU A 155 9.90 -8.66 7.08
N THR A 156 10.07 -9.85 6.49
CA THR A 156 11.20 -10.16 5.61
C THR A 156 10.78 -11.06 4.43
N PRO A 157 9.80 -10.63 3.61
CA PRO A 157 9.25 -11.49 2.56
C PRO A 157 10.35 -11.98 1.60
N GLY A 158 10.31 -13.27 1.27
CA GLY A 158 11.33 -13.90 0.42
C GLY A 158 12.68 -14.19 1.11
N SER A 159 12.76 -14.04 2.43
CA SER A 159 13.93 -14.42 3.23
C SER A 159 13.59 -15.61 4.10
N VAL A 160 14.54 -16.54 4.26
CA VAL A 160 14.45 -17.57 5.29
C VAL A 160 14.83 -16.98 6.66
N PRO A 161 14.20 -17.40 7.76
CA PRO A 161 14.65 -17.05 9.10
C PRO A 161 16.11 -17.42 9.33
N TYR A 162 16.89 -16.52 9.94
CA TYR A 162 18.29 -16.77 10.24
C TYR A 162 18.44 -17.70 11.43
N VAL A 163 19.38 -18.65 11.33
CA VAL A 163 19.63 -19.59 12.42
C VAL A 163 20.68 -19.00 13.36
N GLU A 164 20.32 -18.94 14.63
CA GLU A 164 21.20 -18.62 15.75
C GLU A 164 21.04 -19.75 16.79
N ASP A 165 22.13 -20.42 17.13
CA ASP A 165 22.15 -21.64 17.95
C ASP A 165 23.48 -21.75 18.68
N GLU A 166 23.49 -21.73 20.01
CA GLU A 166 24.70 -21.84 20.86
C GLU A 166 25.74 -22.92 20.45
N ALA A 167 25.35 -23.92 19.64
CA ALA A 167 26.24 -24.95 19.10
C ALA A 167 26.69 -24.77 17.62
N ALA A 168 26.40 -23.68 16.91
CA ALA A 168 26.85 -23.51 15.52
C ALA A 168 28.34 -23.12 15.42
N LEU A 169 28.85 -22.33 16.36
CA LEU A 169 30.27 -21.98 16.52
C LEU A 169 30.80 -22.38 17.91
N GLU A 170 32.14 -22.51 18.04
CA GLU A 170 32.76 -22.75 19.34
C GLU A 170 32.71 -21.47 20.18
N GLY A 171 31.76 -21.39 21.13
CA GLY A 171 31.57 -20.23 21.98
C GLY A 171 30.14 -19.73 21.92
N ASP A 172 29.98 -18.41 21.86
CA ASP A 172 28.71 -17.73 21.63
C ASP A 172 28.68 -17.21 20.19
N GLU A 173 27.49 -16.98 19.66
CA GLU A 173 27.30 -16.53 18.29
C GLU A 173 26.22 -15.45 18.18
N SER A 174 26.11 -14.88 17.01
CA SER A 174 25.23 -13.76 16.75
C SER A 174 24.94 -13.67 15.26
N ILE A 175 23.76 -13.16 14.96
CA ILE A 175 23.30 -12.79 13.64
C ILE A 175 23.89 -11.41 13.32
N GLN A 176 24.94 -11.39 12.48
CA GLN A 176 25.68 -10.19 12.10
C GLN A 176 25.35 -9.75 10.69
N ARG A 177 24.92 -8.49 10.53
CA ARG A 177 24.65 -7.94 9.20
C ARG A 177 25.95 -7.76 8.44
N CYS A 178 26.04 -8.39 7.27
CA CYS A 178 27.27 -8.44 6.50
C CYS A 178 27.03 -8.33 5.00
N TRP A 179 28.06 -7.85 4.31
CA TRP A 179 28.04 -7.64 2.87
C TRP A 179 28.35 -8.94 2.14
N GLN A 180 27.41 -9.41 1.31
CA GLN A 180 27.66 -10.45 0.31
C GLN A 180 27.92 -9.80 -1.07
N SER A 181 28.65 -10.49 -1.94
CA SER A 181 28.68 -10.14 -3.37
C SER A 181 27.28 -10.23 -3.98
N GLU A 182 27.01 -9.52 -5.08
CA GLU A 182 25.68 -9.52 -5.75
C GLU A 182 24.59 -8.77 -4.97
N ASN A 183 24.92 -7.60 -4.39
CA ASN A 183 23.92 -6.62 -3.90
C ASN A 183 23.16 -6.97 -2.63
N LEU A 184 23.52 -8.07 -1.97
CA LEU A 184 22.76 -8.57 -0.83
C LEU A 184 23.47 -8.25 0.50
N TRP A 185 22.83 -7.42 1.32
CA TRP A 185 23.08 -7.44 2.77
C TRP A 185 22.31 -8.62 3.32
N THR A 186 23.05 -9.63 3.73
CA THR A 186 22.49 -10.77 4.45
C THR A 186 23.08 -10.80 5.84
N PHE A 187 22.39 -11.48 6.73
CA PHE A 187 22.99 -11.81 8.00
C PHE A 187 23.84 -13.08 7.87
N TYR A 188 24.98 -13.07 8.54
CA TYR A 188 25.84 -14.22 8.72
C TYR A 188 25.99 -14.48 10.21
N THR A 189 26.10 -15.75 10.58
CA THR A 189 26.39 -16.14 11.95
C THR A 189 27.89 -15.94 12.22
N GLY A 190 28.22 -15.19 13.27
CA GLY A 190 29.59 -14.90 13.68
C GLY A 190 29.73 -14.70 15.20
N PRO A 191 30.96 -14.69 15.75
CA PRO A 191 31.18 -14.41 17.17
C PRO A 191 30.75 -12.99 17.54
N PRO A 192 30.02 -12.76 18.66
CA PRO A 192 29.41 -11.47 18.98
C PRO A 192 30.37 -10.27 18.95
N THR A 193 29.95 -9.16 18.35
CA THR A 193 30.74 -7.93 18.16
C THR A 193 30.07 -6.67 18.75
N PRO A 194 29.58 -6.68 20.00
CA PRO A 194 28.86 -5.53 20.56
C PRO A 194 29.72 -4.26 20.60
N ALA A 195 29.16 -3.16 20.09
CA ALA A 195 29.78 -1.85 19.88
C ALA A 195 31.04 -1.90 18.97
N TRP A 196 31.13 -2.89 18.11
CA TRP A 196 32.23 -3.06 17.18
C TRP A 196 31.72 -3.45 15.79
N VAL A 197 32.59 -3.44 14.79
CA VAL A 197 32.17 -3.75 13.43
C VAL A 197 32.04 -5.28 13.19
N ASN A 198 30.97 -5.69 12.52
CA ASN A 198 30.66 -7.10 12.24
C ASN A 198 31.79 -7.85 11.50
N HIS A 199 31.93 -9.14 11.77
CA HIS A 199 32.96 -9.98 11.13
C HIS A 199 32.44 -10.65 9.86
N CYS A 200 32.60 -9.96 8.72
CA CYS A 200 32.05 -10.44 7.46
C CYS A 200 32.95 -11.42 6.68
N PRO A 201 32.39 -12.51 6.14
CA PRO A 201 33.14 -13.42 5.28
C PRO A 201 33.51 -12.75 3.94
N VAL A 202 34.73 -12.99 3.46
CA VAL A 202 35.17 -12.54 2.12
C VAL A 202 34.65 -13.53 1.07
N GLY A 203 33.87 -13.05 0.09
CA GLY A 203 33.24 -13.89 -0.94
C GLY A 203 34.23 -14.72 -1.78
N MET A 204 33.75 -15.81 -2.38
CA MET A 204 34.58 -16.69 -3.23
C MET A 204 34.63 -16.16 -4.67
N ALA A 205 35.79 -15.67 -5.11
CA ALA A 205 36.04 -15.35 -6.51
C ALA A 205 37.15 -16.26 -7.06
N THR A 206 36.78 -17.19 -7.95
CA THR A 206 37.73 -18.03 -8.69
C THR A 206 37.38 -18.00 -10.17
N GLY A 207 38.36 -17.71 -11.03
CA GLY A 207 38.16 -17.67 -12.47
C GLY A 207 38.73 -16.44 -13.15
N SER A 208 38.46 -16.31 -14.45
CA SER A 208 38.82 -15.13 -15.25
C SER A 208 37.73 -14.07 -15.15
N TYR A 209 38.16 -12.81 -15.04
CA TYR A 209 37.31 -11.63 -14.95
C TYR A 209 37.86 -10.54 -15.85
N SER A 210 36.97 -9.70 -16.37
CA SER A 210 37.32 -8.61 -17.29
C SER A 210 36.79 -7.29 -16.77
N LEU A 211 37.69 -6.31 -16.62
CA LEU A 211 37.33 -4.93 -16.36
C LEU A 211 37.26 -4.18 -17.70
N VAL A 212 36.07 -3.73 -18.07
CA VAL A 212 35.76 -3.11 -19.37
C VAL A 212 35.54 -1.62 -19.16
N LEU A 213 36.20 -0.80 -19.97
CA LEU A 213 36.07 0.66 -19.96
C LEU A 213 35.32 1.10 -21.20
N TYR A 214 34.35 1.99 -21.03
CA TYR A 214 33.54 2.56 -22.10
C TYR A 214 33.90 4.02 -22.34
N ASP A 215 33.86 4.43 -23.60
CA ASP A 215 33.91 5.82 -24.00
C ASP A 215 32.51 6.42 -23.89
N VAL A 216 32.35 7.41 -23.02
CA VAL A 216 31.06 8.06 -22.72
C VAL A 216 30.52 8.92 -23.85
N THR A 217 31.32 9.23 -24.87
CA THR A 217 30.90 10.04 -26.02
C THR A 217 30.36 9.18 -27.16
N THR A 218 30.79 7.92 -27.24
CA THR A 218 30.40 6.98 -28.31
C THR A 218 29.61 5.78 -27.82
N ASP A 219 29.53 5.56 -26.50
CA ASP A 219 29.00 4.36 -25.85
C ASP A 219 29.72 3.05 -26.26
N LEU A 220 30.94 3.14 -26.81
CA LEU A 220 31.71 1.96 -27.25
C LEU A 220 32.79 1.56 -26.25
N ILE A 221 33.21 0.30 -26.30
CA ILE A 221 34.31 -0.23 -25.50
C ILE A 221 35.62 0.47 -25.89
N SER A 222 36.22 1.21 -24.97
CA SER A 222 37.54 1.83 -25.16
C SER A 222 38.65 0.80 -24.98
N THR A 223 38.59 0.00 -23.91
CA THR A 223 39.57 -1.05 -23.61
C THR A 223 39.01 -2.05 -22.59
N SER A 224 39.57 -3.26 -22.56
CA SER A 224 39.25 -4.31 -21.59
C SER A 224 40.54 -4.88 -20.99
N VAL A 225 40.51 -5.21 -19.70
CA VAL A 225 41.64 -5.78 -18.95
C VAL A 225 41.20 -7.05 -18.26
N GLU A 226 41.83 -8.17 -18.63
CA GLU A 226 41.60 -9.46 -17.98
C GLU A 226 42.46 -9.62 -16.73
N PHE A 227 41.88 -10.20 -15.68
CA PHE A 227 42.60 -10.68 -14.50
C PHE A 227 42.03 -12.02 -14.02
N ILE A 228 42.87 -12.84 -13.38
CA ILE A 228 42.48 -14.17 -12.91
C ILE A 228 42.53 -14.19 -11.38
N ALA A 229 41.37 -14.41 -10.75
CA ALA A 229 41.27 -14.64 -9.32
C ALA A 229 41.56 -16.13 -9.03
N LYS A 230 42.64 -16.39 -8.28
CA LYS A 230 43.06 -17.75 -7.89
C LYS A 230 42.53 -18.16 -6.51
N GLU A 231 42.37 -17.19 -5.63
CA GLU A 231 41.88 -17.34 -4.26
C GLU A 231 41.07 -16.09 -3.87
N PRO A 232 40.15 -16.19 -2.89
CA PRO A 232 39.44 -15.03 -2.35
C PRO A 232 40.41 -13.97 -1.82
N GLY A 233 40.23 -12.71 -2.23
CA GLY A 233 41.14 -11.64 -1.81
C GLY A 233 40.87 -10.29 -2.49
N ILE A 234 41.72 -9.31 -2.18
CA ILE A 234 41.65 -7.96 -2.74
C ILE A 234 42.58 -7.86 -3.94
N PHE A 235 42.03 -7.52 -5.10
CA PHE A 235 42.77 -7.40 -6.36
C PHE A 235 42.95 -5.92 -6.72
N ALA A 236 44.15 -5.58 -7.22
CA ALA A 236 44.43 -4.28 -7.80
C ALA A 236 44.70 -4.44 -9.29
N VAL A 237 43.80 -3.92 -10.14
CA VAL A 237 43.88 -4.03 -11.59
C VAL A 237 44.25 -2.66 -12.18
N PRO A 238 45.49 -2.45 -12.66
CA PRO A 238 45.87 -1.21 -13.29
C PRO A 238 45.26 -1.11 -14.69
N VAL A 239 44.67 0.05 -15.02
CA VAL A 239 44.08 0.30 -16.34
C VAL A 239 44.70 1.54 -16.98
N ASN A 240 45.00 1.45 -18.28
CA ASN A 240 45.50 2.58 -19.05
C ASN A 240 44.33 3.42 -19.58
N THR A 241 44.20 4.65 -19.07
CA THR A 241 43.13 5.59 -19.43
C THR A 241 43.52 6.57 -20.54
N ALA A 242 44.64 6.36 -21.23
CA ALA A 242 45.09 7.26 -22.29
C ALA A 242 44.15 7.28 -23.52
N SER A 243 43.32 6.25 -23.70
CA SER A 243 42.36 6.13 -24.80
C SER A 243 40.98 6.73 -24.52
N LEU A 244 40.71 7.19 -23.29
CA LEU A 244 39.45 7.85 -22.97
C LEU A 244 39.45 9.28 -23.56
N SER A 245 38.41 9.59 -24.33
CA SER A 245 38.22 10.89 -24.97
C SER A 245 38.01 12.02 -23.95
N GLU A 246 37.25 11.75 -22.90
CA GLU A 246 37.02 12.63 -21.75
C GLU A 246 37.44 11.91 -20.47
N LYS A 247 38.23 12.57 -19.62
CA LYS A 247 38.75 11.95 -18.38
C LYS A 247 37.94 12.31 -17.15
N ASN A 248 37.16 13.39 -17.25
CA ASN A 248 36.24 13.80 -16.20
C ASN A 248 34.88 13.10 -16.30
N SER A 249 34.71 12.24 -17.29
CA SER A 249 33.52 11.44 -17.51
C SER A 249 33.91 10.08 -18.06
N ALA A 250 33.63 9.01 -17.31
CA ALA A 250 33.95 7.66 -17.74
C ALA A 250 32.97 6.64 -17.17
N ALA A 251 32.94 5.49 -17.80
CA ALA A 251 32.23 4.32 -17.32
C ALA A 251 33.13 3.10 -17.37
N PHE A 252 33.07 2.27 -16.34
CA PHE A 252 33.69 0.96 -16.36
C PHE A 252 32.82 -0.08 -15.68
N ALA A 253 32.95 -1.32 -16.11
CA ALA A 253 32.14 -2.43 -15.66
C ALA A 253 32.98 -3.71 -15.53
N LEU A 254 32.67 -4.51 -14.52
CA LEU A 254 33.34 -5.76 -14.20
C LEU A 254 32.48 -6.93 -14.70
N TYR A 255 33.07 -7.79 -15.52
CA TYR A 255 32.43 -8.98 -16.07
C TYR A 255 33.16 -10.25 -15.64
N LYS A 256 32.44 -11.38 -15.66
CA LYS A 256 33.04 -12.71 -15.56
C LYS A 256 33.42 -13.17 -16.97
N GLY A 257 34.62 -13.70 -17.15
CA GLY A 257 35.11 -14.17 -18.44
C GLY A 257 36.32 -13.41 -18.98
N PRO A 258 36.90 -13.89 -20.09
CA PRO A 258 38.12 -13.34 -20.69
C PRO A 258 37.89 -12.00 -21.40
N ALA A 259 38.95 -11.21 -21.55
CA ALA A 259 38.84 -9.89 -22.20
C ALA A 259 38.54 -9.98 -23.71
N SER A 260 38.70 -11.17 -24.31
CA SER A 260 38.36 -11.44 -25.70
C SER A 260 36.88 -11.18 -26.03
N ASP A 261 36.02 -11.29 -25.03
CA ASP A 261 34.57 -11.13 -25.16
C ASP A 261 34.18 -9.65 -25.26
N PHE A 262 35.12 -8.76 -24.91
CA PHE A 262 34.96 -7.31 -24.88
C PHE A 262 36.00 -6.61 -25.78
N PRO A 263 35.92 -6.77 -27.11
CA PRO A 263 36.87 -6.19 -28.03
C PRO A 263 36.75 -4.66 -28.06
N LYS A 264 37.89 -4.00 -28.29
CA LYS A 264 37.94 -2.54 -28.50
C LYS A 264 37.00 -2.13 -29.65
N ASP A 265 36.35 -0.97 -29.46
CA ASP A 265 35.34 -0.38 -30.35
C ASP A 265 34.08 -1.26 -30.49
N GLY A 266 33.93 -2.28 -29.63
CA GLY A 266 32.72 -3.10 -29.54
C GLY A 266 31.56 -2.36 -28.87
N PRO A 267 30.32 -2.83 -29.06
CA PRO A 267 29.14 -2.22 -28.46
C PRO A 267 29.08 -2.43 -26.95
N LEU A 268 28.15 -1.74 -26.29
CA LEU A 268 27.71 -2.07 -24.94
C LEU A 268 27.39 -3.57 -24.84
N SER A 269 27.89 -4.22 -23.78
CA SER A 269 27.65 -5.65 -23.58
C SER A 269 26.17 -5.89 -23.25
N HIS A 270 25.62 -6.96 -23.81
CA HIS A 270 24.30 -7.46 -23.41
C HIS A 270 24.34 -8.29 -22.13
N GLU A 271 25.53 -8.75 -21.72
CA GLU A 271 25.70 -9.43 -20.45
C GLU A 271 25.61 -8.40 -19.31
N GLN A 272 25.05 -8.83 -18.18
CA GLN A 272 25.04 -7.97 -16.99
C GLN A 272 26.44 -7.96 -16.34
N PRO A 273 26.97 -6.76 -16.03
CA PRO A 273 28.20 -6.69 -15.26
C PRO A 273 27.94 -7.03 -13.79
N ILE A 274 28.91 -7.70 -13.17
CA ILE A 274 28.98 -7.98 -11.73
C ILE A 274 28.93 -6.66 -10.93
N ASP A 275 29.63 -5.64 -11.44
CA ASP A 275 29.64 -4.30 -10.88
C ASP A 275 29.89 -3.27 -11.99
N ALA A 276 29.40 -2.05 -11.82
CA ALA A 276 29.62 -0.96 -12.75
C ALA A 276 29.71 0.37 -12.01
N PHE A 277 30.53 1.27 -12.54
CA PHE A 277 30.64 2.63 -12.05
C PHE A 277 30.66 3.59 -13.22
N VAL A 278 29.72 4.53 -13.20
CA VAL A 278 29.57 5.58 -14.20
C VAL A 278 29.63 6.93 -13.49
N TYR A 279 30.50 7.82 -13.95
CA TYR A 279 30.69 9.14 -13.37
C TYR A 279 30.88 10.20 -14.46
N GLY A 280 30.56 11.45 -14.12
CA GLY A 280 30.72 12.60 -15.00
C GLY A 280 30.80 13.92 -14.25
N ASP A 281 31.30 14.96 -14.90
CA ASP A 281 31.22 16.33 -14.40
C ASP A 281 29.95 17.03 -14.94
N SER A 282 29.69 18.25 -14.47
CA SER A 282 28.50 19.01 -14.90
C SER A 282 28.49 19.40 -16.38
N ALA A 283 29.62 19.33 -17.07
CA ALA A 283 29.77 19.69 -18.48
C ALA A 283 29.74 18.48 -19.41
N HIS A 284 30.07 17.28 -18.91
CA HIS A 284 30.24 16.06 -19.67
C HIS A 284 29.50 14.90 -18.99
N MET A 285 28.17 14.96 -18.98
CA MET A 285 27.35 13.87 -18.44
C MET A 285 27.35 12.66 -19.40
N PRO A 286 27.47 11.43 -18.87
CA PRO A 286 27.29 10.20 -19.64
C PRO A 286 25.92 10.13 -20.31
N SER A 287 25.83 9.40 -21.43
CA SER A 287 24.58 9.22 -22.17
C SER A 287 23.57 8.40 -21.36
N ASP A 288 22.27 8.65 -21.61
CA ASP A 288 21.20 7.89 -20.97
C ASP A 288 21.30 6.39 -21.31
N ASN A 289 21.71 6.04 -22.52
CA ASN A 289 21.90 4.65 -22.97
C ASN A 289 23.01 3.93 -22.19
N LEU A 290 24.15 4.60 -21.98
CA LEU A 290 25.25 4.06 -21.19
C LEU A 290 24.86 3.91 -19.72
N THR A 291 24.20 4.91 -19.14
CA THR A 291 23.73 4.83 -17.76
C THR A 291 22.64 3.78 -17.61
N GLU A 292 21.68 3.67 -18.51
CA GLU A 292 20.62 2.65 -18.42
C GLU A 292 21.16 1.24 -18.60
N THR A 293 22.23 1.04 -19.36
CA THR A 293 22.83 -0.29 -19.51
C THR A 293 23.68 -0.68 -18.30
N LEU A 294 24.54 0.22 -17.84
CA LEU A 294 25.52 -0.10 -16.80
C LEU A 294 24.98 0.13 -15.39
N ILE A 295 24.18 1.18 -15.22
CA ILE A 295 23.57 1.60 -13.95
C ILE A 295 22.07 1.96 -14.15
N PRO A 296 21.23 1.04 -14.70
CA PRO A 296 19.79 1.26 -14.90
C PRO A 296 19.06 1.96 -13.76
N GLY A 297 18.26 2.96 -14.11
CA GLY A 297 17.50 3.76 -13.16
C GLY A 297 18.32 4.64 -12.20
N ARG A 298 19.65 4.71 -12.33
CA ARG A 298 20.51 5.57 -11.52
C ARG A 298 21.20 6.64 -12.35
N LYS A 299 21.49 7.77 -11.69
CA LYS A 299 22.30 8.84 -12.28
C LYS A 299 23.78 8.57 -12.07
N ALA A 300 24.57 8.94 -13.06
CA ALA A 300 26.03 8.94 -12.95
C ALA A 300 26.49 9.71 -11.70
N PHE A 301 27.57 9.24 -11.07
CA PHE A 301 28.19 9.94 -9.97
C PHE A 301 28.75 11.28 -10.42
N ILE A 302 28.35 12.36 -9.74
CA ILE A 302 28.71 13.72 -10.14
C ILE A 302 30.05 14.10 -9.50
N LEU A 303 31.06 14.35 -10.33
CA LEU A 303 32.34 14.88 -9.89
C LEU A 303 32.18 16.35 -9.47
N THR A 304 32.53 16.65 -8.21
CA THR A 304 32.61 18.02 -7.69
C THR A 304 34.04 18.57 -7.79
N ASP A 305 34.20 19.89 -7.66
CA ASP A 305 35.50 20.59 -7.75
C ASP A 305 36.58 20.04 -6.78
N SER A 306 36.17 19.44 -5.65
CA SER A 306 37.09 18.80 -4.71
C SER A 306 37.74 17.52 -5.27
N PHE A 307 37.04 16.77 -6.12
CA PHE A 307 37.62 15.60 -6.80
C PHE A 307 38.59 16.01 -7.90
N LEU A 308 38.26 17.08 -8.64
CA LEU A 308 39.07 17.59 -9.75
C LEU A 308 40.43 18.15 -9.29
N THR A 309 40.50 18.68 -8.06
CA THR A 309 41.71 19.29 -7.50
C THR A 309 42.62 18.34 -6.72
N ALA A 310 42.06 17.30 -6.08
CA ALA A 310 42.81 16.30 -5.29
C ALA A 310 43.19 15.03 -6.08
N GLY A 311 42.69 14.90 -7.32
CA GLY A 311 42.77 13.69 -8.14
C GLY A 311 41.68 12.68 -7.77
N LEU A 312 41.02 12.10 -8.77
CA LEU A 312 39.87 11.20 -8.56
C LEU A 312 40.25 9.94 -7.78
N HIS A 313 39.77 9.84 -6.54
CA HIS A 313 39.82 8.64 -5.72
C HIS A 313 38.49 8.46 -5.02
N ALA A 314 37.81 7.36 -5.32
CA ALA A 314 36.53 7.03 -4.75
C ALA A 314 36.60 5.60 -4.19
N SER A 315 36.10 5.44 -2.97
CA SER A 315 35.92 4.15 -2.35
C SER A 315 34.44 3.93 -2.14
N ARG A 316 33.98 2.71 -2.43
CA ARG A 316 32.65 2.27 -2.05
C ARG A 316 32.65 2.10 -0.53
N CYS A 317 31.95 2.99 0.19
CA CYS A 317 31.87 2.97 1.65
C CYS A 317 30.42 3.09 2.14
N GLY A 318 29.44 2.50 1.45
CA GLY A 318 28.04 2.53 1.86
C GLY A 318 27.33 1.20 1.72
N VAL A 319 26.05 1.22 2.08
CA VAL A 319 25.08 0.13 2.05
C VAL A 319 24.17 0.38 0.84
N ALA A 320 24.13 -0.49 -0.17
CA ALA A 320 22.97 -0.56 -1.08
C ALA A 320 22.54 -1.97 -1.42
N GLU A 321 21.25 -2.09 -1.69
CA GLU A 321 20.62 -3.23 -2.37
C GLU A 321 21.09 -3.38 -3.82
N TRP A 322 22.12 -2.63 -4.25
CA TRP A 322 22.64 -2.63 -5.62
C TRP A 322 24.11 -2.20 -5.74
N THR A 323 25.00 -3.05 -6.26
CA THR A 323 26.45 -2.82 -6.46
C THR A 323 26.67 -1.72 -7.46
N ARG A 324 25.79 -1.57 -8.44
CA ARG A 324 25.91 -0.60 -9.51
C ARG A 324 25.39 0.79 -9.12
N ASP A 325 25.04 1.00 -7.85
CA ASP A 325 24.63 2.31 -7.33
C ASP A 325 25.84 3.26 -7.17
N PRO A 326 25.94 4.33 -7.98
CA PRO A 326 27.05 5.27 -7.87
C PRO A 326 26.99 6.10 -6.59
N GLY A 327 25.84 6.17 -5.91
CA GLY A 327 25.64 6.86 -4.64
C GLY A 327 26.42 6.25 -3.47
N LEU A 328 26.97 5.05 -3.63
CA LEU A 328 27.78 4.36 -2.64
C LEU A 328 29.24 4.80 -2.56
N LEU A 329 29.67 5.55 -3.56
CA LEU A 329 31.06 5.96 -3.67
C LEU A 329 31.27 7.30 -2.99
N VAL A 330 32.28 7.34 -2.11
CA VAL A 330 32.69 8.53 -1.38
C VAL A 330 34.17 8.81 -1.63
N ALA A 331 34.57 10.08 -1.54
CA ALA A 331 35.96 10.48 -1.65
C ALA A 331 36.78 9.92 -0.47
N ARG A 332 37.75 9.03 -0.71
CA ARG A 332 38.61 8.43 0.34
C ARG A 332 40.06 8.23 -0.09
N PRO A 333 41.03 8.26 0.86
CA PRO A 333 42.44 8.05 0.54
C PRO A 333 42.69 6.78 -0.29
N ARG A 334 43.69 6.83 -1.18
CA ARG A 334 44.02 5.71 -2.07
C ARG A 334 44.41 4.45 -1.28
N SER A 335 43.70 3.34 -1.52
CA SER A 335 43.92 2.03 -0.87
C SER A 335 44.18 0.87 -1.87
N PRO A 336 45.01 1.01 -2.91
CA PRO A 336 45.21 -0.06 -3.89
C PRO A 336 45.77 -1.33 -3.23
N GLY A 337 45.10 -2.46 -3.43
CA GLY A 337 45.50 -3.77 -2.87
C GLY A 337 45.33 -3.88 -1.36
N LYS A 338 44.58 -2.97 -0.73
CA LYS A 338 44.24 -2.98 0.70
C LYS A 338 42.72 -2.82 0.84
N PRO A 339 42.13 -3.17 2.00
CA PRO A 339 40.76 -2.79 2.31
C PRO A 339 40.57 -1.28 2.10
N ASN A 340 39.42 -0.88 1.59
CA ASN A 340 39.07 0.54 1.51
C ASN A 340 39.19 1.14 2.92
N ASP A 341 39.82 2.30 3.01
CA ASP A 341 39.79 3.10 4.23
C ASP A 341 38.38 3.66 4.33
N CYS A 342 37.47 2.86 4.91
CA CYS A 342 36.11 3.26 5.29
C CYS A 342 36.09 3.25 6.83
N ILE A 343 35.61 4.32 7.46
CA ILE A 343 35.51 4.41 8.95
C ILE A 343 34.29 3.62 9.46
N TRP A 344 33.63 2.82 8.60
CA TRP A 344 32.25 2.29 8.64
C TRP A 344 31.23 3.17 7.88
N PHE A 345 30.07 2.61 7.47
CA PHE A 345 29.28 3.03 6.30
C PHE A 345 28.90 4.54 6.28
N GLN A 346 29.07 5.20 5.13
CA GLN A 346 28.90 6.65 4.86
C GLN A 346 27.94 6.98 3.70
N SER A 347 27.26 5.97 3.12
CA SER A 347 26.10 6.17 2.24
C SER A 347 25.05 5.07 2.47
N CYS A 348 23.79 5.46 2.65
CA CYS A 348 22.66 4.54 2.81
C CYS A 348 21.74 4.42 1.58
N PRO A 349 21.09 3.27 1.37
CA PRO A 349 20.25 3.02 0.22
C PRO A 349 18.81 3.32 0.55
N LEU A 350 18.50 4.59 0.70
CA LEU A 350 17.10 5.05 0.67
C LEU A 350 16.92 6.28 -0.21
N ASN A 351 17.94 6.65 -1.01
CA ASN A 351 17.69 7.51 -2.16
C ASN A 351 17.30 6.66 -3.37
N MET A 352 16.11 6.05 -3.33
CA MET A 352 15.30 6.15 -4.55
C MET A 352 15.15 7.65 -4.78
N THR A 353 15.63 8.15 -5.91
CA THR A 353 15.41 9.53 -6.29
C THR A 353 13.92 9.82 -6.12
N SER A 354 13.59 10.66 -5.14
CA SER A 354 12.30 11.31 -5.14
C SER A 354 12.28 12.10 -6.44
N PHE A 355 11.58 11.59 -7.45
CA PHE A 355 11.26 12.36 -8.65
C PHE A 355 10.34 13.49 -8.19
N THR A 356 10.96 14.57 -7.69
CA THR A 356 10.29 15.86 -7.49
C THR A 356 10.12 16.49 -8.86
N LYS A 357 9.27 15.86 -9.68
CA LYS A 357 8.49 16.43 -10.78
C LYS A 357 7.57 15.33 -11.32
N SER A 358 6.40 15.25 -10.69
CA SER A 358 5.19 14.60 -11.19
C SER A 358 5.29 13.12 -11.58
N GLY A 359 5.40 12.25 -10.58
CA GLY A 359 5.10 10.81 -10.71
C GLY A 359 5.07 10.21 -9.31
N ARG A 360 3.88 9.86 -8.81
CA ARG A 360 3.68 9.33 -7.46
C ARG A 360 4.29 7.91 -7.40
N ILE A 361 5.48 7.78 -6.84
CA ILE A 361 6.02 6.48 -6.42
C ILE A 361 5.63 6.30 -4.94
N GLN A 362 4.78 5.31 -4.65
CA GLN A 362 4.53 4.85 -3.29
C GLN A 362 5.44 3.63 -3.03
N PRO A 363 5.95 3.44 -1.79
CA PRO A 363 6.63 2.20 -1.39
C PRO A 363 5.69 1.00 -1.61
N PRO A 364 6.19 -0.26 -1.63
CA PRO A 364 5.36 -1.44 -1.82
C PRO A 364 4.33 -1.53 -0.70
N ILE A 365 3.15 -0.97 -0.97
CA ILE A 365 2.01 -1.01 -0.09
C ILE A 365 1.52 -2.45 -0.18
N HIS A 366 1.45 -3.12 0.97
CA HIS A 366 0.61 -4.28 1.17
C HIS A 366 -0.73 -4.06 0.45
N SER A 367 -0.84 -4.69 -0.71
CA SER A 367 -2.06 -4.84 -1.46
C SER A 367 -2.02 -6.27 -1.97
N ASP A 368 -3.18 -6.86 -2.24
CA ASP A 368 -3.28 -8.17 -2.88
C ASP A 368 -2.73 -8.18 -4.33
N VAL A 369 -1.94 -7.15 -4.69
CA VAL A 369 -1.44 -6.79 -6.01
C VAL A 369 0.09 -6.78 -5.95
N ASP A 370 0.71 -7.66 -6.73
CA ASP A 370 2.16 -7.77 -6.93
C ASP A 370 2.42 -8.01 -8.43
N PHE A 371 3.68 -8.21 -8.84
CA PHE A 371 4.04 -8.52 -10.22
C PHE A 371 3.36 -9.80 -10.73
N LEU A 372 2.87 -9.73 -11.96
CA LEU A 372 2.19 -10.82 -12.66
C LEU A 372 2.97 -11.20 -13.93
N LEU A 373 2.91 -12.47 -14.29
CA LEU A 373 3.22 -12.91 -15.65
C LEU A 373 2.11 -12.40 -16.57
N ASN A 374 2.42 -11.47 -17.46
CA ASN A 374 1.42 -10.79 -18.29
C ASN A 374 1.19 -11.47 -19.63
N GLU A 375 2.25 -11.81 -20.34
CA GLU A 375 2.18 -12.37 -21.67
C GLU A 375 3.38 -13.29 -21.91
N ILE A 376 3.12 -14.49 -22.44
CA ILE A 376 4.15 -15.51 -22.66
C ILE A 376 3.99 -16.03 -24.09
N ASN A 377 5.07 -15.97 -24.87
CA ASN A 377 5.22 -16.60 -26.16
C ASN A 377 6.37 -17.61 -26.05
N THR A 378 6.07 -18.89 -26.28
CA THR A 378 7.00 -20.01 -26.09
C THR A 378 7.38 -20.71 -27.37
N ASP A 379 6.66 -20.47 -28.45
CA ASP A 379 6.90 -21.01 -29.79
C ASP A 379 6.55 -19.93 -30.82
N SER A 380 7.48 -19.60 -31.73
CA SER A 380 7.28 -18.57 -32.75
C SER A 380 7.30 -19.15 -34.17
N PRO A 381 6.52 -18.60 -35.13
CA PRO A 381 6.39 -19.15 -36.47
C PRO A 381 7.66 -18.98 -37.32
N GLY A 382 8.32 -20.11 -37.56
CA GLY A 382 9.48 -20.21 -38.45
C GLY A 382 10.63 -20.96 -37.79
N GLY A 383 11.57 -21.48 -38.58
CA GLY A 383 12.67 -22.29 -38.03
C GLY A 383 13.79 -21.50 -37.33
N ALA A 384 13.58 -20.22 -37.04
CA ALA A 384 14.59 -19.34 -36.45
C ALA A 384 14.45 -19.17 -34.94
N GLU A 385 13.25 -19.41 -34.38
CA GLU A 385 12.95 -19.34 -32.94
C GLU A 385 13.62 -18.13 -32.25
N ASP A 386 13.33 -16.93 -32.76
CA ASP A 386 13.97 -15.68 -32.34
C ASP A 386 12.96 -14.56 -32.02
N GLU A 387 11.71 -14.94 -31.75
CA GLU A 387 10.60 -14.05 -31.38
C GLU A 387 9.93 -14.44 -30.04
N GLU A 388 10.45 -15.44 -29.31
CA GLU A 388 9.93 -15.85 -27.99
C GLU A 388 10.19 -14.78 -26.92
N PHE A 389 9.24 -14.63 -26.01
CA PHE A 389 9.33 -13.65 -24.94
C PHE A 389 8.44 -13.97 -23.74
N ILE A 390 8.77 -13.32 -22.62
CA ILE A 390 8.03 -13.30 -21.38
C ILE A 390 7.89 -11.84 -20.96
N GLU A 391 6.68 -11.44 -20.70
CA GLU A 391 6.37 -10.10 -20.20
C GLU A 391 5.85 -10.16 -18.77
N LEU A 392 6.37 -9.28 -17.93
CA LEU A 392 5.90 -9.03 -16.59
C LEU A 392 5.08 -7.75 -16.59
N TRP A 393 4.08 -7.68 -15.72
CA TRP A 393 3.31 -6.47 -15.51
C TRP A 393 3.00 -6.25 -14.04
N HIS A 394 3.12 -5.00 -13.59
CA HIS A 394 2.65 -4.60 -12.27
C HIS A 394 1.28 -3.91 -12.38
N PRO A 395 0.22 -4.42 -11.74
CA PRO A 395 -1.14 -3.91 -11.95
C PRO A 395 -1.39 -2.48 -11.44
N SER A 396 -0.43 -1.88 -10.74
CA SER A 396 -0.50 -0.47 -10.38
C SER A 396 -0.44 0.48 -11.57
N GLY A 397 0.06 0.04 -12.73
CA GLY A 397 0.20 0.89 -13.92
C GLY A 397 1.20 2.04 -13.70
N PHE A 398 2.27 1.77 -12.95
CA PHE A 398 3.35 2.72 -12.67
C PHE A 398 4.69 2.00 -12.76
N ARG A 399 5.76 2.76 -12.99
CA ARG A 399 7.14 2.28 -12.92
C ARG A 399 7.51 1.74 -11.55
N MET A 400 7.65 0.43 -11.42
CA MET A 400 7.98 -0.29 -10.18
C MET A 400 9.38 -0.90 -10.23
N SER A 401 10.06 -0.97 -9.08
CA SER A 401 11.33 -1.71 -8.96
C SER A 401 11.07 -3.22 -8.96
N LEU A 402 11.88 -3.97 -9.69
CA LEU A 402 11.87 -5.43 -9.74
C LEU A 402 12.84 -6.05 -8.72
N ASP A 403 13.25 -5.30 -7.70
CA ASP A 403 14.11 -5.81 -6.64
C ASP A 403 13.44 -6.99 -5.90
N PHE A 404 14.28 -7.99 -5.62
CA PHE A 404 13.97 -9.31 -5.10
C PHE A 404 13.09 -10.18 -6.00
N ILE A 405 12.80 -9.76 -7.23
CA ILE A 405 12.03 -10.57 -8.20
C ILE A 405 12.98 -11.48 -8.98
N TRP A 406 12.62 -12.75 -9.04
CA TRP A 406 13.29 -13.77 -9.82
C TRP A 406 12.32 -14.34 -10.86
N LEU A 407 12.77 -14.41 -12.10
CA LEU A 407 12.12 -15.20 -13.15
C LEU A 407 12.81 -16.57 -13.22
N VAL A 408 12.03 -17.63 -13.10
CA VAL A 408 12.54 -19.01 -13.10
C VAL A 408 11.80 -19.84 -14.13
N MET A 409 12.53 -20.57 -14.96
CA MET A 409 11.99 -21.52 -15.92
C MET A 409 12.32 -22.95 -15.48
N ILE A 410 11.29 -23.80 -15.42
CA ILE A 410 11.37 -25.15 -14.85
C ILE A 410 10.96 -26.16 -15.89
N ASN A 411 11.77 -27.21 -16.02
CA ASN A 411 11.56 -28.22 -17.04
C ASN A 411 10.41 -29.16 -16.67
N GLY A 412 9.40 -29.30 -17.54
CA GLY A 412 8.18 -30.07 -17.31
C GLY A 412 8.38 -31.54 -17.02
N HIS A 413 9.43 -32.11 -17.61
CA HIS A 413 9.71 -33.54 -17.56
C HIS A 413 10.55 -33.94 -16.35
N THR A 414 11.38 -33.03 -15.85
CA THR A 414 12.35 -33.32 -14.79
C THR A 414 12.05 -32.59 -13.48
N GLY A 415 11.20 -31.55 -13.51
CA GLY A 415 10.96 -30.67 -12.37
C GLY A 415 12.14 -29.77 -12.01
N MET A 416 13.22 -29.80 -12.81
CA MET A 416 14.47 -29.08 -12.54
C MET A 416 14.44 -27.68 -13.13
N VAL A 417 14.98 -26.72 -12.39
CA VAL A 417 15.26 -25.36 -12.89
C VAL A 417 16.33 -25.45 -13.98
N TYR A 418 16.03 -24.95 -15.19
CA TYR A 418 17.00 -24.88 -16.28
C TYR A 418 17.45 -23.46 -16.59
N TYR A 419 16.69 -22.46 -16.13
CA TYR A 419 17.03 -21.05 -16.26
C TYR A 419 16.49 -20.28 -15.05
N GLU A 420 17.32 -19.41 -14.49
CA GLU A 420 16.95 -18.48 -13.42
C GLU A 420 17.56 -17.11 -13.72
N LEU A 421 16.78 -16.05 -13.52
CA LEU A 421 17.17 -14.68 -13.81
C LEU A 421 16.75 -13.78 -12.65
N GLU A 422 17.73 -13.11 -12.07
CA GLU A 422 17.53 -12.07 -11.06
C GLU A 422 17.21 -10.73 -11.73
N LEU A 423 16.17 -10.04 -11.25
CA LEU A 423 15.70 -8.77 -11.81
C LEU A 423 16.07 -7.55 -10.95
N ASN A 424 17.01 -7.71 -10.02
CA ASN A 424 17.50 -6.62 -9.17
C ASN A 424 18.08 -5.46 -9.99
N GLY A 425 17.67 -4.24 -9.66
CA GLY A 425 18.05 -3.02 -10.36
C GLY A 425 17.32 -2.76 -11.67
N TYR A 426 16.40 -3.65 -12.07
CA TYR A 426 15.48 -3.37 -13.17
C TYR A 426 14.22 -2.70 -12.66
N TYR A 427 13.58 -1.98 -13.56
CA TYR A 427 12.30 -1.36 -13.32
C TYR A 427 11.40 -1.65 -14.50
N THR A 428 10.10 -1.75 -14.24
CA THR A 428 9.12 -1.69 -15.33
C THR A 428 9.18 -0.33 -16.03
N ASP A 429 8.55 -0.22 -17.18
CA ASP A 429 8.28 1.08 -17.80
C ASP A 429 7.22 1.88 -17.01
N ASP A 430 6.92 3.09 -17.50
CA ASP A 430 5.99 4.01 -16.87
C ASP A 430 4.55 3.46 -16.76
N ASP A 431 4.20 2.46 -17.59
CA ASP A 431 2.90 1.80 -17.61
C ASP A 431 2.89 0.45 -16.86
N GLY A 432 4.03 0.07 -16.27
CA GLY A 432 4.17 -1.11 -15.42
C GLY A 432 4.62 -2.39 -16.14
N TYR A 433 5.05 -2.33 -17.42
CA TYR A 433 5.48 -3.50 -18.20
C TYR A 433 7.00 -3.73 -18.14
N PHE A 434 7.43 -4.99 -18.26
CA PHE A 434 8.83 -5.37 -18.36
C PHE A 434 9.01 -6.60 -19.25
N LEU A 435 9.81 -6.50 -20.31
CA LEU A 435 9.90 -7.48 -21.39
C LEU A 435 11.24 -8.23 -21.38
N ILE A 436 11.19 -9.55 -21.39
CA ILE A 436 12.35 -10.45 -21.41
C ILE A 436 12.20 -11.37 -22.63
N GLY A 437 13.19 -11.46 -23.52
CA GLY A 437 13.00 -12.27 -24.73
C GLY A 437 14.11 -12.24 -25.76
N SER A 438 13.82 -12.77 -26.93
CA SER A 438 14.74 -12.81 -28.07
C SER A 438 14.95 -11.42 -28.70
N SER A 439 15.99 -11.27 -29.53
CA SER A 439 16.37 -9.94 -30.08
C SER A 439 15.28 -9.20 -30.84
N LYS A 440 14.41 -9.93 -31.55
CA LYS A 440 13.47 -9.30 -32.49
C LYS A 440 12.30 -8.60 -31.81
N VAL A 441 12.01 -8.91 -30.55
CA VAL A 441 10.92 -8.29 -29.80
C VAL A 441 11.32 -6.99 -29.09
N GLY A 442 12.58 -6.59 -29.14
CA GLY A 442 13.09 -5.39 -28.44
C GLY A 442 12.92 -5.44 -26.92
N PRO A 443 13.44 -6.50 -26.24
CA PRO A 443 13.23 -6.71 -24.82
C PRO A 443 14.09 -5.78 -23.95
N ASP A 444 13.67 -5.57 -22.70
CA ASP A 444 14.48 -4.95 -21.65
C ASP A 444 15.66 -5.85 -21.27
N ILE A 445 15.43 -7.17 -21.20
CA ILE A 445 16.48 -8.17 -21.04
C ILE A 445 16.46 -9.12 -22.22
N ARG A 446 17.56 -9.11 -22.98
CA ARG A 446 17.75 -10.03 -24.10
C ARG A 446 18.27 -11.37 -23.60
N ILE A 447 17.57 -12.44 -23.96
CA ILE A 447 18.01 -13.82 -23.76
C ILE A 447 18.37 -14.47 -25.10
N PRO A 448 19.25 -15.49 -25.12
CA PRO A 448 19.56 -16.23 -26.34
C PRO A 448 18.29 -16.87 -26.94
N SER A 449 18.23 -16.97 -28.27
CA SER A 449 17.22 -17.77 -28.97
C SER A 449 17.17 -19.19 -28.41
N ASN A 450 15.97 -19.78 -28.37
CA ASN A 450 15.69 -21.12 -27.87
C ASN A 450 15.97 -21.32 -26.36
N THR A 451 16.12 -20.22 -25.60
CA THR A 451 16.21 -20.30 -24.13
C THR A 451 14.86 -20.73 -23.54
N ILE A 452 13.77 -20.13 -24.04
CA ILE A 452 12.40 -20.50 -23.66
C ILE A 452 12.09 -21.80 -24.41
N GLN A 453 11.88 -22.89 -23.68
CA GLN A 453 11.52 -24.19 -24.25
C GLN A 453 10.01 -24.23 -24.55
N ASN A 454 9.60 -24.87 -25.65
CA ASN A 454 8.19 -24.96 -26.07
C ASN A 454 7.33 -25.84 -25.13
N GLY A 455 7.92 -26.44 -24.09
CA GLY A 455 7.18 -27.19 -23.10
C GLY A 455 6.97 -28.68 -23.41
N PRO A 456 6.35 -29.41 -22.47
CA PRO A 456 5.73 -28.90 -21.27
C PRO A 456 6.78 -28.39 -20.30
N ASP A 457 6.56 -27.21 -19.73
CA ASP A 457 7.46 -26.49 -18.84
C ASP A 457 6.65 -25.49 -17.99
N ALA A 458 7.31 -24.79 -17.08
CA ALA A 458 6.70 -23.71 -16.31
C ALA A 458 7.59 -22.46 -16.29
N ILE A 459 6.95 -21.30 -16.35
CA ILE A 459 7.56 -19.99 -16.07
C ILE A 459 6.98 -19.50 -14.74
N VAL A 460 7.85 -19.08 -13.84
CA VAL A 460 7.48 -18.77 -12.45
C VAL A 460 8.16 -17.49 -11.99
N LEU A 461 7.40 -16.68 -11.26
CA LEU A 461 7.91 -15.51 -10.54
C LEU A 461 8.05 -15.82 -9.06
N TYR A 462 9.23 -15.54 -8.51
CA TYR A 462 9.50 -15.62 -7.08
C TYR A 462 9.94 -14.26 -6.54
N ARG A 463 9.57 -13.97 -5.30
CA ARG A 463 10.17 -12.95 -4.47
C ARG A 463 11.18 -13.61 -3.54
N SER A 464 12.47 -13.41 -3.78
CA SER A 464 13.54 -14.07 -3.03
C SER A 464 14.80 -13.22 -2.93
N LYS A 465 15.49 -13.33 -1.78
CA LYS A 465 16.83 -12.76 -1.56
C LYS A 465 17.97 -13.64 -2.09
N SER A 466 17.67 -14.86 -2.49
CA SER A 466 18.68 -15.79 -3.01
C SER A 466 18.11 -16.62 -4.18
N PRO A 467 18.96 -17.20 -5.05
CA PRO A 467 18.48 -18.00 -6.16
C PRO A 467 17.49 -19.09 -5.70
N PRO A 468 16.25 -19.13 -6.22
CA PRO A 468 15.24 -20.11 -5.80
C PRO A 468 15.71 -21.58 -5.93
N SER A 469 16.65 -21.86 -6.83
CA SER A 469 17.28 -23.17 -6.99
C SER A 469 18.03 -23.68 -5.74
N LYS A 470 18.40 -22.79 -4.80
CA LYS A 470 19.08 -23.18 -3.54
C LYS A 470 18.16 -23.88 -2.54
N GLU A 471 16.85 -23.82 -2.70
CA GLU A 471 15.88 -24.47 -1.80
C GLU A 471 15.93 -26.01 -1.87
N GLY A 472 16.48 -26.56 -2.95
CA GLY A 472 16.66 -28.00 -3.14
C GLY A 472 16.44 -28.43 -4.59
N PRO A 473 16.52 -29.74 -4.87
CA PRO A 473 16.33 -30.28 -6.22
C PRO A 473 14.88 -30.29 -6.69
N ASN A 474 13.91 -29.98 -5.83
CA ASN A 474 12.49 -29.98 -6.13
C ASN A 474 12.01 -28.56 -6.52
N THR A 475 10.84 -28.45 -7.16
CA THR A 475 10.20 -27.16 -7.50
C THR A 475 10.16 -26.22 -6.27
N PRO A 476 10.82 -25.04 -6.33
CA PRO A 476 10.82 -24.08 -5.23
C PRO A 476 9.39 -23.65 -4.89
N ARG A 477 9.13 -23.32 -3.62
CA ARG A 477 7.78 -22.90 -3.19
C ARG A 477 7.77 -21.62 -2.39
N ASN A 478 8.87 -21.26 -1.72
CA ASN A 478 8.87 -20.06 -0.92
C ASN A 478 8.99 -18.83 -1.80
N GLY A 479 8.24 -17.78 -1.46
CA GLY A 479 8.23 -16.54 -2.23
C GLY A 479 7.53 -16.64 -3.58
N LEU A 480 6.79 -17.72 -3.87
CA LEU A 480 6.02 -17.86 -5.11
C LEU A 480 5.02 -16.70 -5.26
N LEU A 481 5.16 -15.91 -6.34
CA LEU A 481 4.26 -14.80 -6.65
C LEU A 481 3.20 -15.19 -7.67
N ASP A 482 3.64 -15.80 -8.77
CA ASP A 482 2.79 -16.16 -9.89
C ASP A 482 3.46 -17.26 -10.73
N ALA A 483 2.68 -18.06 -11.43
CA ALA A 483 3.18 -19.19 -12.20
C ALA A 483 2.29 -19.50 -13.40
N VAL A 484 2.92 -19.82 -14.52
CA VAL A 484 2.26 -20.35 -15.71
C VAL A 484 2.89 -21.69 -16.05
N VAL A 485 2.08 -22.75 -16.00
CA VAL A 485 2.43 -24.07 -16.50
C VAL A 485 1.82 -24.21 -17.88
N TYR A 486 2.66 -24.48 -18.88
CA TYR A 486 2.25 -24.54 -20.28
C TYR A 486 2.74 -25.83 -20.94
N ARG A 487 2.16 -26.14 -22.11
CA ARG A 487 2.43 -27.36 -22.88
C ARG A 487 2.20 -27.14 -24.36
N THR A 488 2.86 -27.97 -25.16
CA THR A 488 2.59 -28.13 -26.60
C THR A 488 1.68 -29.33 -26.88
N ARG A 489 1.07 -29.33 -28.06
CA ARG A 489 0.21 -30.44 -28.51
C ARG A 489 0.98 -31.78 -28.53
N GLY A 490 0.48 -32.77 -27.78
CA GLY A 490 1.07 -34.11 -27.72
C GLY A 490 1.96 -34.37 -26.50
N SER A 491 2.19 -33.37 -25.65
CA SER A 491 2.94 -33.48 -24.39
C SER A 491 2.06 -33.71 -23.15
N ASP A 492 0.79 -34.08 -23.35
CA ASP A 492 -0.27 -34.12 -22.32
C ASP A 492 -0.05 -35.13 -21.16
N LYS A 493 1.01 -35.93 -21.20
CA LYS A 493 1.23 -37.06 -20.28
C LYS A 493 2.24 -36.81 -19.16
N THR A 494 2.95 -35.68 -19.14
CA THR A 494 4.17 -35.52 -18.33
C THR A 494 4.19 -34.35 -17.32
N VAL A 495 3.08 -33.64 -17.11
CA VAL A 495 3.09 -32.36 -16.33
C VAL A 495 2.47 -32.49 -14.91
N SER A 496 2.17 -33.70 -14.45
CA SER A 496 1.37 -33.90 -13.22
C SER A 496 2.04 -33.33 -11.97
N GLU A 497 3.36 -33.48 -11.82
CA GLU A 497 4.09 -33.07 -10.62
C GLU A 497 4.24 -31.54 -10.52
N LEU A 498 4.50 -30.86 -11.65
CA LEU A 498 4.59 -29.39 -11.71
C LEU A 498 3.24 -28.71 -11.51
N THR A 499 2.18 -29.30 -12.08
CA THR A 499 0.82 -28.81 -11.89
C THR A 499 0.43 -28.89 -10.41
N GLU A 500 0.76 -29.98 -9.72
CA GLU A 500 0.49 -30.12 -8.28
C GLU A 500 1.29 -29.13 -7.42
N ALA A 501 2.52 -28.80 -7.83
CA ALA A 501 3.38 -27.88 -7.10
C ALA A 501 3.05 -26.39 -7.31
N LEU A 502 2.72 -25.98 -8.53
CA LEU A 502 2.61 -24.56 -8.92
C LEU A 502 1.16 -24.10 -9.15
N THR A 503 0.32 -24.95 -9.74
CA THR A 503 -1.06 -24.61 -10.13
C THR A 503 -2.03 -25.77 -9.82
N PRO A 504 -2.19 -26.13 -8.54
CA PRO A 504 -2.87 -27.35 -8.15
C PRO A 504 -4.32 -27.37 -8.64
N GLY A 505 -4.70 -28.47 -9.28
CA GLY A 505 -6.07 -28.68 -9.80
C GLY A 505 -6.38 -27.97 -11.12
N GLN A 506 -5.41 -27.29 -11.74
CA GLN A 506 -5.60 -26.56 -13.00
C GLN A 506 -4.96 -27.32 -14.17
N LEU A 507 -5.47 -27.13 -15.38
CA LEU A 507 -4.89 -27.75 -16.57
C LEU A 507 -3.80 -26.85 -17.16
N PRO A 508 -2.61 -27.38 -17.49
CA PRO A 508 -1.58 -26.61 -18.19
C PRO A 508 -2.10 -25.97 -19.46
N LEU A 509 -1.73 -24.70 -19.66
CA LEU A 509 -2.13 -23.90 -20.82
C LEU A 509 -1.53 -24.51 -22.09
N LEU A 510 -2.35 -24.63 -23.13
CA LEU A 510 -1.89 -25.06 -24.44
C LEU A 510 -1.43 -23.83 -25.22
N GLU A 511 -0.15 -23.81 -25.54
CA GLU A 511 0.40 -22.93 -26.56
C GLU A 511 0.64 -23.78 -27.83
N ASP A 512 0.16 -23.28 -28.96
CA ASP A 512 0.02 -24.07 -30.19
C ASP A 512 0.01 -23.12 -31.37
N ILE A 513 1.15 -23.01 -32.03
CA ILE A 513 1.46 -22.17 -33.20
C ILE A 513 0.38 -22.16 -34.32
N ASN A 514 -0.54 -23.12 -34.30
CA ASN A 514 -1.64 -23.23 -35.26
C ASN A 514 -2.97 -22.67 -34.72
N ALA A 515 -2.98 -22.05 -33.54
CA ALA A 515 -4.18 -21.53 -32.90
C ALA A 515 -4.69 -20.29 -33.63
N LEU A 516 -3.77 -19.47 -34.16
CA LEU A 516 -4.07 -18.29 -34.99
C LEU A 516 -3.40 -18.37 -36.37
N PRO A 517 -3.86 -17.61 -37.38
CA PRO A 517 -3.21 -17.56 -38.70
C PRO A 517 -1.83 -16.90 -38.71
N ALA A 518 -1.55 -16.10 -37.67
CA ALA A 518 -0.25 -15.53 -37.33
C ALA A 518 0.16 -16.11 -35.97
N ASP A 519 1.28 -15.66 -35.41
CA ASP A 519 1.72 -16.09 -34.09
C ASP A 519 0.69 -15.81 -32.98
N GLU A 520 0.71 -16.61 -31.93
CA GLU A 520 -0.12 -16.44 -30.74
C GLU A 520 0.71 -16.34 -29.45
N THR A 521 0.05 -15.92 -28.37
CA THR A 521 0.64 -15.87 -27.04
C THR A 521 -0.37 -16.30 -26.00
N LEU A 522 0.13 -16.73 -24.84
CA LEU A 522 -0.64 -16.88 -23.62
C LEU A 522 -0.69 -15.51 -22.93
N SER A 523 -1.78 -14.77 -23.16
CA SER A 523 -1.95 -13.40 -22.62
C SER A 523 -2.92 -13.40 -21.44
N ARG A 524 -2.52 -12.74 -20.34
CA ARG A 524 -3.32 -12.55 -19.15
C ARG A 524 -4.46 -11.55 -19.38
N CYS A 525 -5.66 -11.88 -18.93
CA CYS A 525 -6.86 -11.06 -19.05
C CYS A 525 -7.54 -10.77 -17.72
N GLU A 526 -7.08 -11.39 -16.63
CA GLU A 526 -7.57 -11.18 -15.27
C GLU A 526 -6.36 -11.11 -14.30
N THR A 527 -6.53 -10.40 -13.18
CA THR A 527 -5.43 -10.12 -12.23
C THR A 527 -5.25 -11.18 -11.15
N GLU A 528 -6.02 -12.28 -11.21
CA GLU A 528 -5.91 -13.37 -10.24
C GLU A 528 -4.57 -14.11 -10.40
N ARG A 529 -3.76 -14.08 -9.34
CA ARG A 529 -2.48 -14.79 -9.25
C ARG A 529 -2.70 -16.29 -9.21
N LEU A 530 -1.76 -17.05 -9.78
CA LEU A 530 -1.77 -18.52 -9.77
C LEU A 530 -3.07 -19.12 -10.34
N ASN A 531 -3.79 -18.37 -11.18
CA ASN A 531 -5.01 -18.82 -11.86
C ASN A 531 -4.78 -18.82 -13.38
N LEU A 532 -4.59 -20.00 -13.95
CA LEU A 532 -4.44 -20.22 -15.39
C LEU A 532 -5.70 -19.84 -16.17
N ASN A 533 -6.90 -19.84 -15.54
CA ASN A 533 -8.11 -19.32 -16.19
C ASN A 533 -8.09 -17.81 -16.41
N ALA A 534 -7.10 -17.09 -15.86
CA ALA A 534 -6.87 -15.70 -16.18
C ALA A 534 -6.29 -15.50 -17.59
N PHE A 535 -5.74 -16.54 -18.22
CA PHE A 535 -5.05 -16.43 -19.51
C PHE A 535 -5.95 -16.80 -20.69
N ARG A 536 -5.70 -16.17 -21.84
CA ARG A 536 -6.34 -16.45 -23.12
C ARG A 536 -5.27 -16.52 -24.20
N VAL A 537 -5.53 -17.33 -25.22
CA VAL A 537 -4.71 -17.35 -26.44
C VAL A 537 -5.08 -16.12 -27.26
N THR A 538 -4.14 -15.20 -27.48
CA THR A 538 -4.36 -13.97 -28.26
C THR A 538 -3.17 -13.66 -29.18
N SER A 539 -3.26 -12.58 -29.97
CA SER A 539 -2.13 -12.13 -30.80
C SER A 539 -1.13 -11.32 -29.98
N PRO A 540 0.20 -11.47 -30.21
CA PRO A 540 1.26 -10.84 -29.41
C PRO A 540 1.11 -9.33 -29.18
N THR A 541 1.29 -8.87 -27.93
CA THR A 541 1.16 -7.46 -27.49
C THR A 541 2.29 -6.95 -26.57
N PRO A 542 3.57 -7.12 -26.92
CA PRO A 542 4.66 -6.65 -26.07
C PRO A 542 4.57 -5.14 -25.77
N ARG A 543 4.73 -4.83 -24.48
CA ARG A 543 4.65 -3.54 -23.78
C ARG A 543 3.32 -2.82 -23.94
N LYS A 544 2.25 -3.57 -24.12
CA LYS A 544 0.92 -3.02 -24.37
C LYS A 544 -0.13 -3.83 -23.65
N GLN A 545 -1.31 -3.23 -23.52
CA GLN A 545 -2.46 -3.95 -23.01
C GLN A 545 -2.79 -5.16 -23.90
N ASN A 546 -2.93 -6.32 -23.26
CA ASN A 546 -3.23 -7.58 -23.93
C ASN A 546 -4.51 -7.52 -24.76
N ASN A 547 -4.50 -8.20 -25.92
CA ASN A 547 -5.64 -8.33 -26.83
C ASN A 547 -6.71 -9.29 -26.30
N CYS A 548 -7.12 -9.07 -25.06
CA CYS A 548 -8.10 -9.91 -24.41
C CYS A 548 -9.42 -9.90 -25.21
N PRO A 549 -9.95 -11.09 -25.54
CA PRO A 549 -11.28 -11.15 -26.14
C PRO A 549 -12.22 -10.40 -25.21
N PRO A 550 -13.14 -9.58 -25.74
CA PRO A 550 -14.06 -8.84 -24.92
C PRO A 550 -14.69 -9.83 -23.94
N LYS A 551 -14.50 -9.58 -22.63
CA LYS A 551 -15.22 -10.30 -21.58
C LYS A 551 -16.67 -10.33 -22.05
N PRO A 552 -17.32 -11.51 -22.19
CA PRO A 552 -18.62 -11.63 -22.85
C PRO A 552 -19.47 -10.49 -22.34
N THR A 553 -19.80 -9.53 -23.23
CA THR A 553 -20.32 -8.23 -22.83
C THR A 553 -21.60 -8.50 -22.06
N ILE A 554 -21.48 -8.42 -20.74
CA ILE A 554 -22.57 -8.38 -19.80
C ILE A 554 -23.39 -7.16 -20.23
N PRO A 555 -24.61 -7.31 -20.78
CA PRO A 555 -25.47 -6.15 -21.01
C PRO A 555 -25.50 -5.33 -19.72
N SER A 556 -25.30 -4.01 -19.81
CA SER A 556 -25.36 -3.15 -18.63
C SER A 556 -26.75 -3.29 -17.99
N PRO A 557 -26.86 -3.41 -16.65
CA PRO A 557 -28.15 -3.47 -15.99
C PRO A 557 -28.98 -2.22 -16.34
N PRO A 558 -30.31 -2.31 -16.43
CA PRO A 558 -31.14 -1.14 -16.66
C PRO A 558 -30.95 -0.10 -15.54
N GLU A 559 -30.67 1.15 -15.90
CA GLU A 559 -30.41 2.21 -14.92
C GLU A 559 -31.68 2.59 -14.14
N GLY A 560 -31.52 2.82 -12.84
CA GLY A 560 -32.58 3.36 -11.98
C GLY A 560 -33.54 2.32 -11.38
N LEU A 561 -33.30 1.02 -11.56
CA LEU A 561 -34.07 -0.04 -10.91
C LEU A 561 -33.59 -0.28 -9.47
N VAL A 562 -34.53 -0.19 -8.52
CA VAL A 562 -34.29 -0.38 -7.08
C VAL A 562 -35.48 -1.06 -6.42
N ILE A 563 -35.26 -1.62 -5.22
CA ILE A 563 -36.31 -2.19 -4.36
C ILE A 563 -37.11 -1.03 -3.76
N ASN A 564 -38.40 -0.94 -4.07
CA ASN A 564 -39.29 0.15 -3.64
C ASN A 564 -39.93 -0.12 -2.27
N GLU A 565 -40.49 -1.31 -2.07
CA GLU A 565 -41.25 -1.67 -0.89
C GLU A 565 -41.15 -3.17 -0.62
N TRP A 566 -41.12 -3.55 0.66
CA TRP A 566 -41.19 -4.92 1.13
C TRP A 566 -42.24 -5.02 2.22
N GLY A 567 -43.09 -6.04 2.24
CA GLY A 567 -44.04 -6.18 3.33
C GLY A 567 -44.94 -7.39 3.26
N LYS A 568 -45.88 -7.40 4.19
CA LYS A 568 -46.95 -8.38 4.29
C LYS A 568 -48.30 -7.68 4.07
N THR A 569 -49.21 -8.34 3.37
CA THR A 569 -50.62 -7.92 3.34
C THR A 569 -51.51 -9.01 3.94
N SER A 570 -52.46 -8.61 4.79
CA SER A 570 -53.45 -9.53 5.34
C SER A 570 -54.55 -9.81 4.31
N GLY A 571 -54.76 -11.08 3.97
CA GLY A 571 -55.90 -11.49 3.14
C GLY A 571 -57.25 -11.27 3.83
N VAL A 572 -58.33 -11.29 3.03
CA VAL A 572 -59.73 -11.14 3.49
C VAL A 572 -60.14 -12.19 4.54
N ASN A 573 -59.43 -13.32 4.57
CA ASN A 573 -59.44 -14.28 5.67
C ASN A 573 -58.11 -14.15 6.43
N GLN A 574 -58.16 -13.79 7.72
CA GLN A 574 -57.02 -13.53 8.62
C GLN A 574 -56.01 -14.68 8.80
N SER A 575 -56.08 -15.74 7.98
CA SER A 575 -55.24 -16.94 8.04
C SER A 575 -54.24 -17.08 6.88
N GLN A 576 -54.21 -16.14 5.93
CA GLN A 576 -53.22 -16.12 4.84
C GLN A 576 -52.57 -14.73 4.74
N GLU A 577 -51.38 -14.59 5.33
CA GLU A 577 -50.48 -13.45 5.08
C GLU A 577 -49.82 -13.66 3.71
N SER A 578 -49.93 -12.68 2.81
CA SER A 578 -49.18 -12.68 1.54
C SER A 578 -47.98 -11.73 1.63
N LEU A 579 -46.80 -12.25 1.31
CA LEU A 579 -45.56 -11.47 1.20
C LEU A 579 -45.48 -10.80 -0.17
N PHE A 580 -44.89 -9.61 -0.23
CA PHE A 580 -44.59 -8.94 -1.49
C PHE A 580 -43.27 -8.16 -1.45
N VAL A 581 -42.59 -8.12 -2.60
CA VAL A 581 -41.53 -7.17 -2.93
C VAL A 581 -42.02 -6.34 -4.11
N GLU A 582 -41.87 -5.03 -4.03
CA GLU A 582 -42.13 -4.13 -5.14
C GLU A 582 -40.82 -3.47 -5.60
N LEU A 583 -40.62 -3.40 -6.92
CA LEU A 583 -39.50 -2.71 -7.56
C LEU A 583 -40.00 -1.40 -8.18
N THR A 584 -39.12 -0.39 -8.26
CA THR A 584 -39.39 0.85 -8.98
C THR A 584 -38.24 1.19 -9.93
N GLY A 585 -38.57 1.77 -11.08
CA GLY A 585 -37.63 2.26 -12.07
C GLY A 585 -38.34 3.00 -13.21
N PRO A 586 -37.64 3.30 -14.32
CA PRO A 586 -38.28 3.96 -15.45
C PRO A 586 -39.47 3.14 -16.01
N PRO A 587 -40.53 3.78 -16.53
CA PRO A 587 -41.69 3.08 -17.10
C PRO A 587 -41.31 2.15 -18.26
N SER A 588 -41.95 0.98 -18.32
CA SER A 588 -41.75 0.00 -19.40
C SER A 588 -40.30 -0.49 -19.56
N THR A 589 -39.55 -0.52 -18.48
CA THR A 589 -38.17 -1.02 -18.45
C THR A 589 -38.16 -2.56 -18.46
N PRO A 590 -37.48 -3.21 -19.41
CA PRO A 590 -37.36 -4.67 -19.43
C PRO A 590 -36.55 -5.17 -18.23
N LEU A 591 -37.01 -6.25 -17.60
CA LEU A 591 -36.43 -6.80 -16.36
C LEU A 591 -35.58 -8.06 -16.59
N ASN A 592 -35.29 -8.39 -17.85
CA ASN A 592 -34.52 -9.58 -18.21
C ASN A 592 -33.13 -9.58 -17.54
N GLY A 593 -32.77 -10.72 -16.97
CA GLY A 593 -31.49 -10.90 -16.26
C GLY A 593 -31.51 -10.43 -14.81
N LEU A 594 -32.60 -9.82 -14.32
CA LEU A 594 -32.70 -9.49 -12.90
C LEU A 594 -33.10 -10.71 -12.08
N VAL A 595 -32.56 -10.79 -10.87
CA VAL A 595 -32.87 -11.83 -9.90
C VAL A 595 -33.06 -11.16 -8.54
N LEU A 596 -34.13 -11.53 -7.84
CA LEU A 596 -34.30 -11.24 -6.42
C LEU A 596 -33.76 -12.40 -5.60
N VAL A 597 -32.80 -12.13 -4.72
CA VAL A 597 -32.26 -13.12 -3.79
C VAL A 597 -32.81 -12.84 -2.40
N PHE A 598 -33.47 -13.84 -1.83
CA PHE A 598 -34.04 -13.80 -0.49
C PHE A 598 -33.14 -14.58 0.46
N PHE A 599 -32.72 -13.93 1.54
CA PHE A 599 -31.92 -14.56 2.58
C PHE A 599 -32.79 -14.86 3.80
N GLY A 600 -32.91 -16.14 4.15
CA GLY A 600 -33.50 -16.58 5.40
C GLY A 600 -32.59 -16.31 6.59
N GLU A 601 -33.16 -16.25 7.80
CA GLU A 601 -32.37 -16.08 9.05
C GLU A 601 -31.38 -17.24 9.29
N ASP A 602 -31.66 -18.42 8.75
CA ASP A 602 -30.76 -19.59 8.75
C ASP A 602 -29.64 -19.51 7.70
N ALA A 603 -29.44 -18.36 7.04
CA ALA A 603 -28.55 -18.17 5.89
C ALA A 603 -28.88 -19.04 4.68
N THR A 604 -30.17 -19.39 4.51
CA THR A 604 -30.67 -20.05 3.30
C THR A 604 -30.95 -19.02 2.21
N GLU A 605 -30.52 -19.31 0.99
CA GLU A 605 -30.68 -18.40 -0.15
C GLU A 605 -31.73 -18.93 -1.13
N LEU A 606 -32.71 -18.10 -1.48
CA LEU A 606 -33.66 -18.38 -2.55
C LEU A 606 -33.53 -17.34 -3.66
N ASN A 607 -33.21 -17.82 -4.87
CA ASN A 607 -33.08 -17.00 -6.06
C ASN A 607 -34.41 -17.01 -6.84
N VAL A 608 -34.94 -15.82 -7.14
CA VAL A 608 -36.19 -15.63 -7.88
C VAL A 608 -35.89 -14.78 -9.11
N PRO A 609 -35.72 -15.40 -10.30
CA PRO A 609 -35.54 -14.66 -11.55
C PRO A 609 -36.75 -13.78 -11.86
N ILE A 610 -36.52 -12.55 -12.29
CA ILE A 610 -37.57 -11.59 -12.62
C ILE A 610 -37.82 -11.57 -14.12
N ALA A 611 -39.09 -11.56 -14.51
CA ALA A 611 -39.51 -11.55 -15.91
C ALA A 611 -40.30 -10.27 -16.26
N GLY A 612 -40.56 -10.06 -17.55
CA GLY A 612 -41.42 -8.99 -18.02
C GLY A 612 -40.77 -7.60 -17.98
N SER A 613 -41.57 -6.58 -17.71
CA SER A 613 -41.15 -5.18 -17.70
C SER A 613 -41.90 -4.42 -16.60
N THR A 614 -41.32 -3.31 -16.11
CA THR A 614 -42.06 -2.39 -15.23
C THR A 614 -43.33 -1.88 -15.90
N GLY A 615 -44.33 -1.54 -15.09
CA GLY A 615 -45.58 -0.93 -15.56
C GLY A 615 -45.37 0.46 -16.18
N SER A 616 -46.45 1.04 -16.71
CA SER A 616 -46.44 2.44 -17.18
C SER A 616 -46.23 3.45 -16.06
N ASP A 617 -46.48 3.04 -14.82
CA ASP A 617 -46.22 3.75 -13.57
C ASP A 617 -44.78 3.58 -13.05
N GLY A 618 -43.98 2.73 -13.70
CA GLY A 618 -42.62 2.42 -13.26
C GLY A 618 -42.54 1.43 -12.10
N LEU A 619 -43.66 0.81 -11.70
CA LEU A 619 -43.71 -0.17 -10.60
C LEU A 619 -43.74 -1.60 -11.14
N TYR A 620 -43.19 -2.54 -10.37
CA TYR A 620 -43.27 -3.98 -10.65
C TYR A 620 -43.44 -4.77 -9.35
N LEU A 621 -44.56 -5.48 -9.22
CA LEU A 621 -44.98 -6.16 -8.00
C LEU A 621 -44.74 -7.68 -8.07
N VAL A 622 -43.90 -8.19 -7.17
CA VAL A 622 -43.69 -9.63 -6.96
C VAL A 622 -44.41 -10.03 -5.68
N ALA A 623 -45.53 -10.75 -5.81
CA ALA A 623 -46.36 -11.13 -4.66
C ALA A 623 -47.08 -12.46 -4.91
N ASN A 624 -47.63 -13.05 -3.85
CA ASN A 624 -48.45 -14.27 -3.94
C ASN A 624 -49.97 -13.98 -3.98
N ASP A 625 -50.37 -12.88 -4.63
CA ASP A 625 -51.78 -12.50 -4.78
C ASP A 625 -52.11 -12.03 -6.21
N SER A 626 -53.40 -11.84 -6.49
CA SER A 626 -53.89 -11.55 -7.85
C SER A 626 -53.49 -10.17 -8.40
N ARG A 627 -52.83 -9.31 -7.62
CA ARG A 627 -52.33 -7.99 -8.05
C ARG A 627 -50.89 -8.06 -8.59
N ALA A 628 -50.20 -9.18 -8.36
CA ALA A 628 -48.80 -9.36 -8.71
C ALA A 628 -48.59 -9.34 -10.23
N ASP A 629 -47.49 -8.72 -10.67
CA ASP A 629 -46.94 -8.94 -12.01
C ASP A 629 -46.31 -10.33 -12.11
N GLN A 630 -45.73 -10.81 -11.00
CA GLN A 630 -45.11 -12.13 -10.91
C GLN A 630 -45.36 -12.80 -9.55
N GLY A 631 -45.66 -14.09 -9.60
CA GLY A 631 -45.89 -14.91 -8.42
C GLY A 631 -44.64 -15.06 -7.55
N LEU A 632 -44.80 -14.91 -6.24
CA LEU A 632 -43.74 -15.14 -5.26
C LEU A 632 -43.83 -16.57 -4.68
N PRO A 633 -42.74 -17.35 -4.64
CA PRO A 633 -42.73 -18.67 -3.99
C PRO A 633 -43.02 -18.57 -2.48
N ALA A 634 -43.37 -19.71 -1.86
CA ALA A 634 -43.51 -19.77 -0.41
C ALA A 634 -42.16 -19.53 0.27
N LEU A 635 -42.09 -18.52 1.14
CA LEU A 635 -40.88 -18.07 1.82
C LEU A 635 -41.00 -18.33 3.33
N GLY A 636 -39.87 -18.64 3.95
CA GLY A 636 -39.73 -18.75 5.41
C GLY A 636 -39.57 -17.38 6.09
N HIS A 637 -38.99 -17.38 7.30
CA HIS A 637 -38.58 -16.15 7.97
C HIS A 637 -37.37 -15.55 7.24
N LEU A 638 -37.50 -14.31 6.80
CA LEU A 638 -36.51 -13.62 5.99
C LEU A 638 -35.76 -12.57 6.80
N GLY A 639 -34.50 -12.36 6.45
CA GLY A 639 -33.67 -11.32 7.05
C GLY A 639 -33.08 -10.31 6.06
N ALA A 640 -33.02 -10.65 4.76
CA ALA A 640 -32.59 -9.71 3.73
C ALA A 640 -33.14 -10.05 2.33
N VAL A 641 -33.14 -9.03 1.47
CA VAL A 641 -33.47 -9.11 0.04
C VAL A 641 -32.39 -8.37 -0.76
N LEU A 642 -31.84 -9.03 -1.77
CA LEU A 642 -30.90 -8.46 -2.75
C LEU A 642 -31.57 -8.40 -4.12
N LEU A 643 -31.40 -7.28 -4.81
CA LEU A 643 -31.66 -7.16 -6.23
C LEU A 643 -30.32 -7.21 -6.97
N CYS A 644 -30.15 -8.19 -7.84
CA CYS A 644 -28.93 -8.39 -8.61
C CYS A 644 -29.25 -8.60 -10.09
N PHE A 645 -28.25 -8.33 -10.92
CA PHE A 645 -28.30 -8.49 -12.36
C PHE A 645 -27.35 -9.59 -12.80
N GLU A 646 -27.93 -10.63 -13.39
CA GLU A 646 -27.26 -11.79 -13.94
C GLU A 646 -27.41 -11.86 -15.47
N PRO A 647 -26.38 -11.44 -16.23
CA PRO A 647 -26.42 -11.34 -17.68
C PRO A 647 -26.51 -12.67 -18.41
N SER A 648 -26.02 -13.77 -17.82
CA SER A 648 -26.10 -15.10 -18.45
C SER A 648 -27.53 -15.64 -18.49
N GLY A 649 -28.45 -15.03 -17.73
CA GLY A 649 -29.81 -15.53 -17.58
C GLY A 649 -29.89 -16.86 -16.85
N SER A 650 -28.84 -17.24 -16.09
CA SER A 650 -28.80 -18.46 -15.28
C SER A 650 -29.90 -18.49 -14.20
N GLY A 651 -30.41 -17.32 -13.82
CA GLY A 651 -31.42 -17.16 -12.78
C GLY A 651 -30.86 -17.28 -11.35
N PHE A 652 -29.54 -17.23 -11.20
CA PHE A 652 -28.83 -17.31 -9.93
C PHE A 652 -27.80 -16.20 -9.84
N CYS A 653 -27.71 -15.51 -8.70
CA CYS A 653 -26.66 -14.51 -8.49
C CYS A 653 -25.40 -15.12 -7.90
N GLY A 654 -24.36 -15.23 -8.74
CA GLY A 654 -23.04 -15.74 -8.40
C GLY A 654 -21.98 -14.64 -8.31
N SER A 655 -20.70 -15.04 -8.34
CA SER A 655 -19.55 -14.14 -8.22
C SER A 655 -19.43 -13.12 -9.35
N ASP A 656 -19.91 -13.45 -10.54
CA ASP A 656 -19.87 -12.58 -11.72
C ASP A 656 -21.11 -11.67 -11.88
N SER A 657 -22.11 -11.82 -11.00
CA SER A 657 -23.34 -11.04 -11.03
C SER A 657 -23.14 -9.66 -10.43
N ARG A 658 -23.86 -8.65 -10.95
CA ARG A 658 -23.78 -7.28 -10.43
C ARG A 658 -24.88 -7.02 -9.40
N HIS A 659 -24.52 -6.71 -8.17
CA HIS A 659 -25.47 -6.27 -7.14
C HIS A 659 -25.99 -4.85 -7.46
N LEU A 660 -27.31 -4.67 -7.46
CA LEU A 660 -27.96 -3.39 -7.77
C LEU A 660 -28.45 -2.67 -6.50
N ASP A 661 -29.10 -3.40 -5.58
CA ASP A 661 -29.72 -2.81 -4.41
C ASP A 661 -29.97 -3.84 -3.31
N TRP A 662 -29.96 -3.41 -2.05
CA TRP A 662 -30.11 -4.28 -0.88
C TRP A 662 -31.13 -3.73 0.11
N LEU A 663 -31.85 -4.65 0.74
CA LEU A 663 -32.72 -4.40 1.88
C LEU A 663 -32.47 -5.45 2.96
N VAL A 664 -31.82 -5.06 4.04
CA VAL A 664 -31.49 -5.93 5.19
C VAL A 664 -32.33 -5.47 6.39
N PHE A 665 -33.01 -6.41 7.05
CA PHE A 665 -33.94 -6.14 8.15
C PHE A 665 -33.88 -7.17 9.29
N SER A 666 -32.83 -8.00 9.34
CA SER A 666 -32.53 -8.90 10.45
C SER A 666 -31.18 -8.57 11.08
N ASP A 667 -31.10 -8.71 12.40
CA ASP A 667 -29.90 -8.51 13.22
C ASP A 667 -29.13 -9.82 13.47
N ASP A 668 -29.43 -10.90 12.74
CA ASP A 668 -28.76 -12.18 12.92
C ASP A 668 -27.24 -12.04 12.64
N PRO A 669 -26.36 -12.36 13.63
CA PRO A 669 -24.91 -12.24 13.47
C PRO A 669 -24.31 -13.06 12.32
N LYS A 670 -24.94 -14.18 11.94
CA LYS A 670 -24.50 -15.00 10.80
C LYS A 670 -24.77 -14.30 9.49
N LEU A 671 -25.96 -13.71 9.34
CA LEU A 671 -26.32 -12.92 8.17
C LEU A 671 -25.42 -11.69 8.06
N GLN A 672 -25.11 -11.02 9.18
CA GLN A 672 -24.19 -9.88 9.20
C GLN A 672 -22.76 -10.24 8.76
N ARG A 673 -22.23 -11.41 9.16
CA ARG A 673 -20.90 -11.87 8.70
C ARG A 673 -20.86 -12.17 7.21
N LEU A 674 -21.95 -12.73 6.66
CA LEU A 674 -22.05 -13.03 5.23
C LEU A 674 -22.06 -11.75 4.37
N LEU A 675 -22.57 -10.65 4.93
CA LEU A 675 -22.76 -9.36 4.24
C LEU A 675 -21.62 -8.35 4.46
N GLN A 676 -20.63 -8.65 5.32
CA GLN A 676 -19.57 -7.71 5.75
C GLN A 676 -18.60 -7.25 4.65
N HIS A 677 -18.52 -7.97 3.52
CA HIS A 677 -17.53 -7.68 2.46
C HIS A 677 -18.02 -6.76 1.33
N ASN A 678 -19.31 -6.42 1.28
CA ASN A 678 -19.84 -5.55 0.22
C ASN A 678 -21.17 -4.92 0.67
N MET A 679 -21.12 -3.78 1.38
CA MET A 679 -21.95 -2.59 1.07
C MET A 679 -22.05 -1.54 2.18
N THR A 680 -22.45 -0.35 1.72
CA THR A 680 -22.87 0.80 2.52
C THR A 680 -24.36 0.68 2.88
N ARG A 681 -24.65 0.73 4.19
CA ARG A 681 -25.94 1.01 4.87
C ARG A 681 -26.69 -0.19 5.45
N PHE A 682 -26.78 -0.17 6.78
CA PHE A 682 -27.71 -0.94 7.59
C PHE A 682 -29.00 -0.14 7.81
N VAL A 683 -30.17 -0.79 7.72
CA VAL A 683 -31.43 -0.24 8.23
C VAL A 683 -31.76 -0.97 9.52
N TYR A 684 -31.38 -0.38 10.65
CA TYR A 684 -31.89 -0.81 11.95
C TYR A 684 -33.29 -0.24 12.14
N THR A 685 -34.30 -1.09 12.21
CA THR A 685 -35.59 -0.74 12.80
C THR A 685 -36.03 -1.87 13.72
N LEU A 686 -36.11 -1.63 15.03
CA LEU A 686 -36.85 -2.52 15.93
C LEU A 686 -38.33 -2.45 15.50
N PHE A 687 -38.87 -3.58 15.04
CA PHE A 687 -40.12 -3.63 14.25
C PHE A 687 -41.41 -3.68 15.07
N SER A 688 -42.45 -3.01 14.54
CA SER A 688 -43.86 -3.42 14.64
C SER A 688 -44.74 -3.00 13.45
N GLY A 689 -44.15 -2.75 12.27
CA GLY A 689 -44.87 -2.34 11.05
C GLY A 689 -45.08 -3.48 10.05
N ASP A 690 -46.17 -3.41 9.28
CA ASP A 690 -46.54 -4.44 8.28
C ASP A 690 -45.70 -4.38 6.98
N SER A 691 -45.03 -3.26 6.72
CA SER A 691 -44.21 -3.03 5.51
C SER A 691 -43.06 -2.03 5.74
N LEU A 692 -41.98 -2.19 4.99
CA LEU A 692 -40.87 -1.26 4.82
C LEU A 692 -40.96 -0.57 3.45
N SER A 693 -41.06 0.75 3.44
CA SER A 693 -41.21 1.54 2.22
C SER A 693 -40.01 2.49 2.03
N ARG A 694 -39.49 2.60 0.80
CA ARG A 694 -38.41 3.52 0.43
C ARG A 694 -38.92 4.95 0.29
N CYS A 695 -38.26 5.92 0.91
CA CYS A 695 -38.61 7.33 0.79
C CYS A 695 -37.46 8.17 0.23
N ALA A 696 -37.76 8.98 -0.79
CA ALA A 696 -36.82 9.92 -1.36
C ALA A 696 -36.53 11.07 -0.39
N SER A 697 -35.26 11.44 -0.20
CA SER A 697 -34.86 12.57 0.64
C SER A 697 -33.59 13.24 0.07
N ASP A 698 -33.43 14.56 0.27
CA ASP A 698 -32.13 15.23 0.07
C ASP A 698 -31.12 14.66 1.08
N GLY A 699 -30.36 13.63 0.67
CA GLY A 699 -29.45 12.89 1.55
C GLY A 699 -29.40 11.38 1.26
N PRO A 700 -28.88 10.56 2.20
CA PRO A 700 -28.91 9.10 2.08
C PRO A 700 -30.35 8.59 1.91
N VAL A 701 -30.53 7.53 1.12
CA VAL A 701 -31.80 6.81 0.98
C VAL A 701 -32.18 6.23 2.34
N LEU A 702 -33.39 6.52 2.80
CA LEU A 702 -33.92 6.09 4.09
C LEU A 702 -35.17 5.24 3.88
N TRP A 703 -35.24 4.13 4.61
CA TRP A 703 -36.40 3.24 4.68
C TRP A 703 -37.23 3.56 5.92
N ILE A 704 -38.54 3.42 5.80
CA ILE A 704 -39.48 3.64 6.92
C ILE A 704 -40.45 2.47 7.06
N ALA A 705 -40.92 2.25 8.28
CA ALA A 705 -42.04 1.35 8.51
C ALA A 705 -43.36 2.08 8.23
N SER A 706 -44.21 1.50 7.38
CA SER A 706 -45.53 2.06 7.05
C SER A 706 -46.56 0.98 6.72
N GLN A 707 -47.80 1.40 6.50
CA GLN A 707 -48.82 0.52 5.94
C GLN A 707 -48.44 0.13 4.51
N PRO A 708 -48.66 -1.14 4.09
CA PRO A 708 -48.27 -1.62 2.77
C PRO A 708 -49.01 -0.88 1.65
N THR A 709 -48.25 -0.45 0.64
CA THR A 709 -48.76 0.29 -0.53
C THR A 709 -48.47 -0.37 -1.88
N PRO A 710 -48.77 -1.68 -2.08
CA PRO A 710 -48.51 -2.33 -3.36
C PRO A 710 -49.27 -1.61 -4.50
N ARG A 711 -48.54 -1.29 -5.57
CA ARG A 711 -48.95 -0.52 -6.76
C ARG A 711 -49.33 0.93 -6.47
N LEU A 712 -48.97 1.47 -5.31
CA LEU A 712 -49.30 2.83 -4.92
C LEU A 712 -48.04 3.56 -4.46
N PRO A 713 -48.00 4.91 -4.53
CA PRO A 713 -46.88 5.66 -3.99
C PRO A 713 -46.68 5.40 -2.50
N ASN A 714 -45.42 5.14 -2.11
CA ASN A 714 -45.01 4.94 -0.72
C ASN A 714 -45.47 6.10 0.17
N ARG A 715 -45.96 5.77 1.37
CA ARG A 715 -46.42 6.77 2.34
C ARG A 715 -45.27 7.32 3.18
N CYS A 716 -44.60 8.33 2.65
CA CYS A 716 -43.49 9.00 3.33
C CYS A 716 -43.93 10.04 4.37
N PRO A 717 -43.09 10.34 5.38
CA PRO A 717 -43.43 11.33 6.40
C PRO A 717 -43.64 12.69 5.77
N SER A 718 -44.78 13.32 6.08
CA SER A 718 -45.22 14.55 5.42
C SER A 718 -45.44 15.67 6.44
N PRO A 719 -45.07 16.92 6.10
CA PRO A 719 -45.45 18.10 6.88
C PRO A 719 -46.97 18.23 7.13
N ALA A 720 -47.79 17.63 6.26
CA ALA A 720 -49.25 17.58 6.42
C ALA A 720 -49.69 16.87 7.72
N PHE A 721 -48.88 15.94 8.24
CA PHE A 721 -49.15 15.19 9.45
C PHE A 721 -48.06 15.46 10.49
N SER A 722 -47.84 16.72 10.85
CA SER A 722 -46.79 17.09 11.81
C SER A 722 -47.30 17.28 13.24
N SER A 723 -46.43 16.96 14.20
CA SER A 723 -46.60 17.23 15.64
C SER A 723 -45.47 18.13 16.11
N SER A 724 -45.79 19.17 16.88
CA SER A 724 -44.78 20.05 17.47
C SER A 724 -44.04 19.30 18.58
N ALA A 725 -42.73 19.14 18.40
CA ALA A 725 -41.81 18.64 19.42
C ALA A 725 -41.10 19.83 20.06
N ASP A 726 -41.74 20.39 21.09
CA ASP A 726 -41.13 21.31 22.04
C ASP A 726 -40.98 20.56 23.38
N LEU A 727 -39.86 19.85 23.53
CA LEU A 727 -39.63 18.91 24.62
C LEU A 727 -38.32 19.12 25.35
N CYS A 728 -38.36 18.73 26.62
CA CYS A 728 -37.25 18.79 27.55
C CYS A 728 -37.29 17.48 28.34
N LEU A 729 -36.38 16.56 28.02
CA LEU A 729 -36.34 15.22 28.59
C LEU A 729 -35.14 15.08 29.53
N GLN A 730 -35.36 14.43 30.68
CA GLN A 730 -34.32 14.00 31.60
C GLN A 730 -34.23 12.46 31.50
N PRO A 731 -33.15 11.89 30.96
CA PRO A 731 -33.08 10.44 30.75
C PRO A 731 -32.96 9.69 32.09
N GLU A 732 -33.85 8.73 32.33
CA GLU A 732 -33.69 7.74 33.40
C GLU A 732 -32.85 6.56 32.88
N ASN A 733 -31.67 6.36 33.49
CA ASN A 733 -30.76 5.21 33.36
C ASN A 733 -30.18 4.83 31.97
N ASN A 734 -28.87 5.08 31.84
CA ASN A 734 -27.81 4.21 31.28
C ASN A 734 -27.60 3.95 29.77
N ASN A 735 -28.35 4.55 28.83
CA ASN A 735 -28.06 4.32 27.39
C ASN A 735 -27.40 5.48 26.64
N TRP A 736 -27.14 6.61 27.28
CA TRP A 736 -26.29 7.65 26.69
C TRP A 736 -24.84 7.32 27.04
N GLN A 737 -24.08 6.79 26.07
CA GLN A 737 -22.64 6.63 26.23
C GLN A 737 -22.04 8.01 26.58
N SER A 738 -21.74 8.18 27.86
CA SER A 738 -21.20 9.41 28.42
C SER A 738 -19.81 9.63 27.83
N GLY A 739 -19.72 10.48 26.80
CA GLY A 739 -18.44 10.81 26.17
C GLY A 739 -18.49 11.93 25.15
N SER A 740 -19.60 12.13 24.44
CA SER A 740 -19.76 13.19 23.44
C SER A 740 -20.84 14.15 23.90
N GLY A 741 -20.49 15.41 24.21
CA GLY A 741 -21.44 16.44 24.62
C GLY A 741 -22.40 16.93 23.53
N ASN A 742 -22.60 16.17 22.45
CA ASN A 742 -23.45 16.51 21.31
C ASN A 742 -24.54 15.45 21.13
N CYS A 743 -25.79 15.92 21.04
CA CYS A 743 -26.96 15.09 20.77
C CYS A 743 -27.36 15.20 19.30
N THR A 744 -27.63 14.08 18.63
CA THR A 744 -27.98 14.07 17.20
C THR A 744 -29.48 13.88 16.96
N GLN A 745 -29.91 14.15 15.72
CA GLN A 745 -31.27 13.87 15.28
C GLN A 745 -31.55 12.36 15.26
N GLU A 746 -30.57 11.52 14.92
CA GLU A 746 -30.72 10.06 14.95
C GLU A 746 -30.99 9.53 16.36
N GLU A 747 -30.26 10.03 17.36
CA GLU A 747 -30.45 9.65 18.77
C GLU A 747 -31.85 10.04 19.26
N PHE A 748 -32.32 11.23 18.88
CA PHE A 748 -33.68 11.68 19.21
C PHE A 748 -34.75 10.82 18.53
N ALA A 749 -34.56 10.42 17.27
CA ALA A 749 -35.46 9.51 16.58
C ALA A 749 -35.53 8.14 17.27
N GLY A 750 -34.37 7.59 17.66
CA GLY A 750 -34.27 6.32 18.38
C GLY A 750 -34.97 6.37 19.74
N LEU A 751 -34.86 7.48 20.46
CA LEU A 751 -35.57 7.68 21.74
C LEU A 751 -37.09 7.73 21.56
N LEU A 752 -37.57 8.50 20.58
CA LEU A 752 -39.01 8.57 20.32
C LEU A 752 -39.56 7.20 19.92
N GLU A 753 -38.81 6.44 19.13
CA GLU A 753 -39.23 5.09 18.75
C GLU A 753 -39.26 4.13 19.95
N GLN A 754 -38.28 4.18 20.85
CA GLN A 754 -38.31 3.39 22.08
C GLN A 754 -39.51 3.70 22.96
N LEU A 755 -39.97 4.96 22.96
CA LEU A 755 -41.10 5.40 23.78
C LEU A 755 -42.45 5.03 23.16
N CYS A 756 -42.59 5.18 21.84
CA CYS A 756 -43.89 5.04 21.17
C CYS A 756 -44.09 3.73 20.43
N ASN A 757 -43.00 3.07 20.03
CA ASN A 757 -42.98 1.94 19.10
C ASN A 757 -43.92 2.19 17.92
N CYS A 758 -43.73 3.34 17.26
CA CYS A 758 -44.68 3.89 16.30
C CYS A 758 -44.07 4.11 14.91
N GLY A 759 -42.92 3.50 14.63
CA GLY A 759 -42.27 3.50 13.32
C GLY A 759 -41.49 4.77 13.01
N ILE A 760 -40.91 5.42 14.03
CA ILE A 760 -40.11 6.64 13.89
C ILE A 760 -38.71 6.31 13.41
N SER A 761 -38.25 7.10 12.45
CA SER A 761 -36.88 7.07 11.91
C SER A 761 -36.31 8.49 11.85
N SER A 762 -35.03 8.62 11.50
CA SER A 762 -34.38 9.92 11.29
C SER A 762 -35.13 10.83 10.30
N LEU A 763 -35.86 10.24 9.33
CA LEU A 763 -36.66 11.00 8.37
C LEU A 763 -37.87 11.70 9.03
N HIS A 764 -38.44 11.11 10.09
CA HIS A 764 -39.58 11.68 10.81
C HIS A 764 -39.19 12.92 11.62
N VAL A 765 -37.93 13.02 12.04
CA VAL A 765 -37.41 14.17 12.81
C VAL A 765 -36.58 15.12 11.93
N LYS A 766 -36.66 14.97 10.61
CA LYS A 766 -35.92 15.81 9.66
C LYS A 766 -36.34 17.28 9.83
N GLY A 767 -35.40 18.11 10.29
CA GLY A 767 -35.62 19.53 10.58
C GLY A 767 -35.92 19.87 12.04
N VAL A 768 -35.96 18.88 12.94
CA VAL A 768 -36.03 19.11 14.39
C VAL A 768 -34.65 19.53 14.91
N LYS A 769 -34.57 20.68 15.58
CA LYS A 769 -33.33 21.10 16.25
C LYS A 769 -33.20 20.35 17.56
N VAL A 770 -32.10 19.63 17.73
CA VAL A 770 -31.78 18.89 18.96
C VAL A 770 -30.53 19.50 19.59
N SER A 771 -30.55 19.67 20.90
CA SER A 771 -29.40 20.15 21.69
C SER A 771 -29.42 19.51 23.06
N CYS A 772 -28.24 19.35 23.67
CA CYS A 772 -28.14 18.83 25.02
C CYS A 772 -27.35 19.75 25.93
N GLU A 773 -27.98 20.13 27.03
CA GLU A 773 -27.37 20.97 28.05
C GLU A 773 -27.60 20.34 29.42
N ALA A 774 -26.56 20.26 30.23
CA ALA A 774 -26.61 19.76 31.60
C ALA A 774 -27.30 18.37 31.75
N GLY A 775 -27.08 17.45 30.80
CA GLY A 775 -27.65 16.10 30.83
C GLY A 775 -29.14 16.03 30.48
N ARG A 776 -29.71 17.09 29.89
CA ARG A 776 -31.09 17.12 29.38
C ARG A 776 -31.11 17.32 27.87
N LEU A 777 -32.02 16.62 27.19
CA LEU A 777 -32.25 16.76 25.77
C LEU A 777 -33.35 17.79 25.52
N TYR A 778 -33.03 18.80 24.71
CA TYR A 778 -33.94 19.82 24.22
C TYR A 778 -34.18 19.59 22.74
N SER A 779 -35.45 19.45 22.36
CA SER A 779 -35.86 19.40 20.97
C SER A 779 -36.87 20.49 20.65
N GLN A 780 -36.67 21.14 19.49
CA GLN A 780 -37.55 22.17 18.95
C GLN A 780 -37.76 21.93 17.45
N GLY A 781 -39.01 21.72 17.04
CA GLY A 781 -39.37 21.60 15.64
C GLY A 781 -40.64 20.79 15.42
N SER A 782 -40.81 20.30 14.19
CA SER A 782 -41.95 19.46 13.81
C SER A 782 -41.49 18.04 13.56
N VAL A 783 -42.04 17.09 14.31
CA VAL A 783 -41.92 15.66 14.01
C VAL A 783 -43.00 15.33 12.99
N LEU A 784 -42.58 14.80 11.85
CA LEU A 784 -43.44 14.40 10.75
C LEU A 784 -44.03 13.02 11.02
N ALA A 785 -45.19 12.74 10.45
CA ALA A 785 -45.85 11.44 10.47
C ALA A 785 -46.33 11.06 9.06
N VAL A 786 -46.65 9.78 8.89
CA VAL A 786 -47.20 9.22 7.63
C VAL A 786 -48.73 9.18 7.62
N SER A 787 -49.38 9.39 8.77
CA SER A 787 -50.85 9.38 8.92
C SER A 787 -51.31 10.18 10.15
N ASP A 788 -52.60 10.56 10.17
CA ASP A 788 -53.23 11.18 11.35
C ASP A 788 -53.14 10.29 12.59
N GLN A 789 -53.30 8.97 12.43
CA GLN A 789 -53.21 8.02 13.55
C GLN A 789 -51.80 7.98 14.15
N GLN A 790 -50.76 7.96 13.32
CA GLN A 790 -49.38 8.00 13.80
C GLN A 790 -49.07 9.36 14.43
N ARG A 791 -49.54 10.46 13.83
CA ARG A 791 -49.44 11.81 14.41
C ARG A 791 -50.06 11.87 15.81
N GLU A 792 -51.23 11.27 16.02
CA GLU A 792 -51.88 11.25 17.33
C GLU A 792 -51.05 10.50 18.37
N ARG A 793 -50.52 9.31 18.05
CA ARG A 793 -49.62 8.56 18.94
C ARG A 793 -48.35 9.34 19.28
N ILE A 794 -47.73 9.95 18.27
CA ILE A 794 -46.56 10.82 18.46
C ILE A 794 -46.95 11.96 19.41
N THR A 795 -48.06 12.66 19.13
CA THR A 795 -48.53 13.79 19.94
C THR A 795 -48.81 13.39 21.39
N GLU A 796 -49.39 12.21 21.63
CA GLU A 796 -49.65 11.67 22.96
C GLU A 796 -48.34 11.47 23.74
N ILE A 797 -47.35 10.83 23.12
CA ILE A 797 -46.02 10.57 23.70
C ILE A 797 -45.29 11.89 23.99
N LEU A 798 -45.31 12.82 23.03
CA LEU A 798 -44.69 14.14 23.19
C LEU A 798 -45.38 14.87 24.36
N ASN A 799 -46.70 14.81 24.50
CA ASN A 799 -47.42 15.46 25.60
C ASN A 799 -47.22 14.77 26.96
N HIS A 800 -47.15 13.44 27.00
CA HIS A 800 -47.00 12.68 28.24
C HIS A 800 -45.61 12.86 28.88
N ASN A 801 -44.59 12.95 28.03
CA ASN A 801 -43.19 13.14 28.45
C ASN A 801 -42.78 14.61 28.49
N LYS A 802 -43.73 15.54 28.32
CA LYS A 802 -43.47 16.97 28.43
C LYS A 802 -43.26 17.34 29.89
N LEU A 803 -42.00 17.41 30.34
CA LEU A 803 -41.72 18.14 31.57
C LEU A 803 -41.99 19.63 31.37
N SER A 804 -42.71 20.26 32.31
CA SER A 804 -42.70 21.71 32.45
C SER A 804 -41.31 22.13 32.90
N CYS A 805 -40.39 22.29 31.96
CA CYS A 805 -39.14 22.98 32.21
C CYS A 805 -39.53 24.44 32.50
N SER A 806 -39.61 24.76 33.80
CA SER A 806 -39.99 26.08 34.27
C SER A 806 -39.08 27.08 33.59
N ALA A 807 -39.67 27.96 32.80
CA ALA A 807 -39.02 29.16 32.33
C ALA A 807 -38.84 30.13 33.52
N GLU A 808 -38.07 29.74 34.54
CA GLU A 808 -37.58 30.64 35.57
C GLU A 808 -36.21 30.18 36.08
N GLN A 809 -35.17 30.54 35.33
CA GLN A 809 -34.11 31.31 35.97
C GLN A 809 -34.02 32.64 35.24
N GLY A 810 -34.48 33.66 35.96
CA GLY A 810 -34.69 35.00 35.46
C GLY A 810 -33.44 35.60 34.87
N ARG A 811 -33.64 36.33 33.78
CA ARG A 811 -33.21 37.72 33.60
C ARG A 811 -32.09 38.20 34.54
N GLN A 812 -30.93 37.54 34.52
CA GLN A 812 -29.68 38.27 34.47
C GLN A 812 -29.50 38.68 33.02
N VAL A 813 -30.12 39.80 32.67
CA VAL A 813 -29.49 40.71 31.73
C VAL A 813 -28.21 41.22 32.42
N HIS A 814 -27.20 40.35 32.52
CA HIS A 814 -25.86 40.80 32.22
C HIS A 814 -25.77 40.61 30.72
N GLY A 815 -26.04 41.70 30.00
CA GLY A 815 -26.19 41.64 28.56
C GLY A 815 -25.03 40.92 27.90
N ALA A 816 -25.36 40.24 26.80
CA ALA A 816 -24.43 39.99 25.70
C ALA A 816 -23.93 41.30 25.02
N GLY A 817 -23.97 42.42 25.75
CA GLY A 817 -23.12 43.58 25.59
C GLY A 817 -22.03 43.62 26.66
N SER A 818 -21.54 42.48 27.18
CA SER A 818 -20.36 42.45 28.07
C SER A 818 -19.21 41.64 27.47
N SER A 819 -19.41 40.63 26.64
CA SER A 819 -18.30 40.03 25.85
C SER A 819 -18.01 40.84 24.59
N VAL A 820 -19.05 41.33 23.88
CA VAL A 820 -18.85 42.30 22.80
C VAL A 820 -18.49 43.68 23.34
N ALA A 821 -19.02 44.15 24.48
CA ALA A 821 -18.54 45.41 25.05
C ALA A 821 -17.25 45.28 25.84
N LEU A 822 -16.83 44.13 26.37
CA LEU A 822 -15.44 43.95 26.84
C LEU A 822 -14.49 43.87 25.66
N VAL A 823 -14.87 43.24 24.54
CA VAL A 823 -14.05 43.23 23.33
C VAL A 823 -14.04 44.61 22.66
N VAL A 824 -15.17 45.32 22.59
CA VAL A 824 -15.26 46.68 22.06
C VAL A 824 -14.68 47.70 23.04
N ALA A 825 -14.80 47.53 24.35
CA ALA A 825 -14.10 48.35 25.35
C ALA A 825 -12.61 48.04 25.39
N ALA A 826 -12.19 46.78 25.21
CA ALA A 826 -10.78 46.43 25.06
C ALA A 826 -10.23 46.99 23.75
N LEU A 827 -10.96 46.90 22.64
CA LEU A 827 -10.59 47.51 21.36
C LEU A 827 -10.60 49.04 21.44
N LEU A 828 -11.53 49.64 22.18
CA LEU A 828 -11.55 51.08 22.46
C LEU A 828 -10.43 51.49 23.42
N LEU A 829 -10.06 50.66 24.40
CA LEU A 829 -8.92 50.89 25.30
C LEU A 829 -7.59 50.68 24.58
N PHE A 830 -7.51 49.75 23.62
CA PHE A 830 -6.38 49.58 22.72
C PHE A 830 -6.30 50.73 21.72
N ALA A 831 -7.42 51.20 21.18
CA ALA A 831 -7.46 52.36 20.28
C ALA A 831 -7.16 53.66 21.04
N LEU A 832 -7.68 53.83 22.27
CA LEU A 832 -7.32 54.93 23.17
C LEU A 832 -5.87 54.82 23.61
N GLY A 833 -5.37 53.62 23.90
CA GLY A 833 -3.97 53.35 24.23
C GLY A 833 -3.04 53.65 23.07
N ALA A 834 -3.41 53.29 21.84
CA ALA A 834 -2.69 53.61 20.61
C ALA A 834 -2.77 55.11 20.31
N ALA A 835 -3.92 55.75 20.50
CA ALA A 835 -4.08 57.20 20.33
C ALA A 835 -3.30 57.98 21.40
N LEU A 836 -3.29 57.50 22.65
CA LEU A 836 -2.50 58.05 23.75
C LEU A 836 -1.01 57.81 23.52
N PHE A 837 -0.63 56.65 22.97
CA PHE A 837 0.75 56.36 22.57
C PHE A 837 1.18 57.25 21.42
N VAL A 838 0.37 57.44 20.38
CA VAL A 838 0.64 58.38 19.27
C VAL A 838 0.66 59.83 19.77
N TYR A 839 -0.22 60.21 20.68
CA TYR A 839 -0.24 61.54 21.31
C TYR A 839 0.99 61.75 22.18
N LEU A 840 1.39 60.78 23.00
CA LEU A 840 2.60 60.82 23.83
C LEU A 840 3.87 60.72 22.98
N TYR A 841 3.84 60.00 21.87
CA TYR A 841 4.92 59.89 20.89
C TYR A 841 5.10 61.20 20.10
N LYS A 842 3.99 61.87 19.74
CA LYS A 842 4.01 63.25 19.21
C LYS A 842 4.43 64.28 20.27
N LYS A 843 4.02 64.11 21.53
CA LYS A 843 4.34 65.02 22.64
C LYS A 843 5.75 64.82 23.21
N ARG A 844 6.40 63.67 22.93
CA ARG A 844 7.81 63.38 23.28
C ARG A 844 8.82 63.87 22.24
N ARG A 845 8.41 64.59 21.20
CA ARG A 845 9.34 65.41 20.41
C ARG A 845 9.23 66.88 20.83
N PRO A 846 10.22 67.40 21.58
CA PRO A 846 10.55 68.82 21.48
C PRO A 846 11.00 69.11 20.05
N ALA A 847 10.51 70.23 19.53
CA ALA A 847 10.81 70.75 18.22
C ALA A 847 12.24 71.33 18.13
N ASP A 848 12.65 71.46 16.86
CA ASP A 848 13.61 72.41 16.30
C ASP A 848 15.09 72.01 16.18
N TYR A 849 15.49 71.80 14.92
CA TYR A 849 16.54 72.60 14.31
C TYR A 849 16.10 73.12 12.93
N LEU A 850 15.88 74.44 12.89
CA LEU A 850 16.29 75.45 11.90
C LEU A 850 16.80 74.93 10.53
N SER A 851 16.22 75.31 9.39
CA SER A 851 16.22 76.63 8.69
C SER A 851 17.25 76.69 7.55
N MET A 852 16.92 77.48 6.52
CA MET A 852 17.80 78.04 5.46
C MET A 852 18.05 77.07 4.28
N GLN A 853 17.83 77.39 2.99
CA GLN A 853 17.61 78.69 2.34
C GLN A 853 17.15 78.50 0.87
N LEU A 854 16.30 79.44 0.40
CA LEU A 854 16.10 80.05 -0.94
C LEU A 854 16.29 79.20 -2.24
N SER A 855 15.28 79.13 -3.12
CA SER A 855 14.95 80.08 -4.22
C SER A 855 16.09 80.17 -5.27
N GLU A 856 15.89 79.96 -6.57
CA GLU A 856 14.97 80.69 -7.45
C GLU A 856 14.98 80.09 -8.88
N GLN A 857 13.85 80.27 -9.60
CA GLN A 857 13.64 80.38 -11.07
C GLN A 857 14.26 79.34 -12.03
N ALA A 858 13.46 78.54 -12.75
CA ALA A 858 12.60 78.86 -13.90
C ALA A 858 13.38 79.26 -15.17
N GLU A 859 13.39 78.38 -16.17
CA GLU A 859 12.98 78.67 -17.56
C GLU A 859 13.14 77.41 -18.46
N THR A 860 12.03 77.07 -19.11
CA THR A 860 11.89 76.24 -20.33
C THR A 860 12.56 76.92 -21.55
N PRO A 861 12.57 76.39 -22.80
CA PRO A 861 12.48 75.01 -23.34
C PRO A 861 13.52 74.75 -24.50
N LEU A 862 13.31 73.66 -25.24
CA LEU A 862 13.56 73.40 -26.68
C LEU A 862 14.62 72.35 -27.09
N GLU A 863 14.08 71.31 -27.75
CA GLU A 863 14.57 70.55 -28.92
C GLU A 863 16.03 70.06 -28.98
N LEU A 864 16.22 68.74 -28.96
CA LEU A 864 16.23 67.91 -30.19
C LEU A 864 15.95 66.43 -29.86
#